data_AF-A0AAE4G0Y0-F1
#
_entry.id   AF-A0AAE4G0Y0-F1
#
_cell.length_a   1.000
_cell.length_b   1.000
_cell.length_c   1.000
_cell.angle_alpha   90.00
_cell.angle_beta   90.00
_cell.angle_gamma   90.00
#
_symmetry.space_group_name_H-M   'P 1'
#
loop_
_entity.id
_entity.type
_entity.pdbx_description
1 polymer ?
#
loop_
_entity_poly.entity_id
_entity_poly.type
_entity_poly.pdbx_seq_one_letter_code
_entity_poly.pdbx_strand_id
1 'polypeptide(L)'
;MKHRFAVLITSTIMCLTMFATATPVSLAAPSSPPSAGPSASAASSTTAMPESKEQAPLVLVVDVSESMTENDSSGRNKLSSAKKTMSTLVQGRPESTDLGVWTYPGGTTSGECAPGSWIPGLQPDQHPDPTDVDAHIRQLTASGNTPTGPALRGVVDSLKQKGFTSATLLLISDGESNCGQPPCEVAKSIVDEGFALSVPSIGFTISDKGRNELTCISQVTGSSYREADNADQLIKELSQYEQRDLEVSVEAPTRIRQGANAAITATIKNSSHYTVTNIRAAISIDPGTSRTIFPLILSPVRHLPALKEGESTRVTWAATGASGQTGTAGWKVAVGSRDAGSVLKTGKVEVTDEGLTLNDAGPLLQDVSGPVVVIGDSFSSGEGAGSYLDEGEPKCHRAQTAYGAVLGGRQTHLIACSGAVTADVTDKSQYSGEPPQVKALQDLPDNPGLVYLTIGGNDIGFKDIVQGCIGGNCTVNRAEMTRRLSDIPQHKESLKKTYRAVMKAANTRDRVKKRHGKVAPLIVSPYPDPLWEAEQGNCATVVPVLKAFSLSPSEISYGRQILTLLNRTVRDAVTELSKEGYPVYYAQDVVDLAKPNHTMCNDDSYFVKIDTSAISRGATDFGKDAAKNFMKWLHPSDALSQGVDRAVPYGIAEVAHPNVPGHEAWAQSLIAWSQTKEAQVVNTTMPDEGGGLRSAAAGGLKRLGRAVQPPQDHSLSAQLQPLAADGSASRQATTTTVRNGDTLTLTITGVNPGSTVTVTVHSDIQTLGTLTADANGKASGTLALTADIPSGNHTLVLEGLNEEAQMSYYEVPLSVRETSGRLVFLAYGIALLLIAGGAMTLVLSTRRRHHLASAASASSTPSTSVAVDVVDPEGADVTSEGDADTEAISS
;
A
#
# COMPACT_ATOMS: atom_id res chain seq x y z
N MET A 1 -50.00 -56.23 -44.63
CA MET A 1 -50.19 -57.53 -43.95
C MET A 1 -50.03 -58.60 -45.02
N LYS A 2 -49.26 -59.69 -44.88
CA LYS A 2 -48.68 -60.38 -43.69
C LYS A 2 -47.32 -61.00 -44.07
N HIS A 3 -46.33 -61.25 -43.20
CA HIS A 3 -45.99 -60.88 -41.80
C HIS A 3 -44.52 -61.34 -41.57
N ARG A 4 -43.56 -60.67 -40.91
CA ARG A 4 -43.28 -59.26 -40.47
C ARG A 4 -41.86 -59.27 -39.81
N PHE A 5 -41.06 -58.20 -39.62
CA PHE A 5 -40.39 -57.21 -40.51
C PHE A 5 -39.51 -56.31 -39.59
N ALA A 6 -38.24 -55.90 -39.80
CA ALA A 6 -37.15 -56.20 -40.74
C ALA A 6 -35.77 -55.87 -40.04
N VAL A 7 -34.55 -56.38 -40.37
CA VAL A 7 -33.55 -56.04 -41.44
C VAL A 7 -33.11 -54.54 -41.43
N LEU A 8 -31.85 -54.06 -41.47
CA LEU A 8 -30.59 -54.31 -42.26
C LEU A 8 -29.28 -54.02 -41.44
N ILE A 9 -28.19 -54.82 -41.49
CA ILE A 9 -27.02 -54.89 -42.44
C ILE A 9 -25.99 -53.74 -42.24
N THR A 10 -24.76 -53.91 -41.68
CA THR A 10 -23.46 -54.49 -42.18
C THR A 10 -22.94 -53.87 -43.50
N SER A 11 -21.64 -53.64 -43.80
CA SER A 11 -20.35 -54.08 -43.21
C SER A 11 -19.17 -53.19 -43.66
N THR A 12 -17.99 -53.42 -43.07
CA THR A 12 -16.63 -52.92 -43.42
C THR A 12 -16.19 -53.12 -44.89
N ILE A 13 -15.22 -52.31 -45.37
CA ILE A 13 -13.92 -52.79 -45.93
C ILE A 13 -12.88 -51.63 -46.08
N MET A 14 -11.61 -52.01 -46.09
CA MET A 14 -10.37 -51.23 -46.01
C MET A 14 -9.66 -51.12 -47.39
N CYS A 15 -8.80 -50.10 -47.59
CA CYS A 15 -7.41 -50.17 -48.13
C CYS A 15 -6.97 -49.06 -49.15
N LEU A 16 -5.62 -48.95 -49.29
CA LEU A 16 -4.78 -48.23 -50.28
C LEU A 16 -4.53 -46.69 -50.18
N THR A 17 -3.41 -46.36 -49.52
CA THR A 17 -2.23 -45.60 -50.03
C THR A 17 -2.33 -44.60 -51.19
N MET A 18 -1.68 -43.43 -51.05
CA MET A 18 -0.55 -43.03 -51.94
C MET A 18 0.34 -41.91 -51.36
N PHE A 19 1.62 -41.93 -51.76
CA PHE A 19 2.63 -40.86 -51.57
C PHE A 19 2.53 -39.83 -52.72
N ALA A 20 3.04 -38.60 -52.53
CA ALA A 20 4.13 -38.03 -53.37
C ALA A 20 4.37 -36.50 -53.17
N THR A 21 5.55 -36.18 -52.61
CA THR A 21 6.53 -35.14 -53.04
C THR A 21 6.11 -33.69 -53.37
N ALA A 22 6.79 -32.75 -52.71
CA ALA A 22 6.90 -31.34 -53.10
C ALA A 22 8.37 -30.91 -53.28
N THR A 23 8.67 -30.12 -54.32
CA THR A 23 9.98 -29.48 -54.63
C THR A 23 9.74 -28.24 -55.54
N PRO A 24 10.66 -27.25 -55.63
CA PRO A 24 10.31 -25.89 -55.16
C PRO A 24 10.76 -24.72 -56.10
N VAL A 25 10.95 -23.51 -55.52
CA VAL A 25 11.88 -22.41 -55.90
C VAL A 25 11.34 -21.16 -56.66
N SER A 26 11.34 -20.01 -55.94
CA SER A 26 11.69 -18.62 -56.36
C SER A 26 10.90 -17.89 -57.49
N LEU A 27 10.89 -16.55 -57.63
CA LEU A 27 11.58 -15.42 -56.97
C LEU A 27 10.79 -14.09 -57.18
N ALA A 28 11.04 -13.09 -56.32
CA ALA A 28 10.88 -11.63 -56.53
C ALA A 28 9.49 -10.96 -56.63
N ALA A 29 9.39 -9.75 -56.04
CA ALA A 29 8.26 -8.81 -56.09
C ALA A 29 8.55 -7.64 -57.07
N PRO A 30 7.55 -6.81 -57.45
CA PRO A 30 7.58 -5.40 -56.99
C PRO A 30 6.23 -4.63 -56.87
N SER A 31 6.31 -3.47 -56.19
CA SER A 31 5.60 -2.17 -56.41
C SER A 31 4.06 -2.00 -56.31
N SER A 32 3.65 -0.97 -55.54
CA SER A 32 2.32 -0.29 -55.52
C SER A 32 2.09 0.61 -56.76
N PRO A 33 0.83 1.01 -57.12
CA PRO A 33 0.18 2.27 -56.63
C PRO A 33 -1.39 2.24 -56.72
N PRO A 34 -2.18 3.34 -56.85
CA PRO A 34 -2.30 4.64 -56.16
C PRO A 34 -3.74 4.94 -55.59
N SER A 35 -3.99 6.17 -55.09
CA SER A 35 -5.24 6.63 -54.43
C SER A 35 -6.22 7.43 -55.32
N ALA A 36 -7.54 7.37 -55.03
CA ALA A 36 -8.56 8.43 -55.26
C ALA A 36 -9.90 8.11 -54.53
N GLY A 37 -10.63 9.11 -54.03
CA GLY A 37 -12.00 8.98 -53.46
C GLY A 37 -13.09 9.47 -54.42
N PRO A 38 -14.26 10.01 -53.97
CA PRO A 38 -14.90 9.98 -52.65
C PRO A 38 -16.34 9.38 -52.70
N SER A 39 -17.05 9.27 -51.57
CA SER A 39 -18.51 9.08 -51.61
C SER A 39 -19.26 9.64 -50.40
N ALA A 40 -20.48 10.11 -50.68
CA ALA A 40 -21.22 11.12 -49.94
C ALA A 40 -21.76 10.74 -48.54
N SER A 41 -21.68 11.76 -47.67
CA SER A 41 -22.52 12.08 -46.51
C SER A 41 -23.95 11.50 -46.50
N ALA A 42 -24.34 10.98 -45.32
CA ALA A 42 -25.73 10.99 -44.86
C ALA A 42 -25.80 11.84 -43.58
N ALA A 43 -26.26 13.10 -43.71
CA ALA A 43 -26.40 14.00 -42.58
C ALA A 43 -27.67 13.68 -41.78
N SER A 44 -27.53 13.51 -40.46
CA SER A 44 -28.65 13.62 -39.52
C SER A 44 -28.48 14.90 -38.70
N SER A 45 -29.26 15.91 -39.04
CA SER A 45 -29.32 17.17 -38.31
C SER A 45 -29.99 16.98 -36.94
N THR A 46 -29.20 16.85 -35.88
CA THR A 46 -29.66 17.07 -34.51
C THR A 46 -29.50 18.55 -34.18
N THR A 47 -30.59 19.18 -33.75
CA THR A 47 -30.56 20.57 -33.26
C THR A 47 -29.85 20.58 -31.92
N ALA A 48 -28.59 20.99 -31.90
CA ALA A 48 -27.83 21.14 -30.66
C ALA A 48 -28.48 22.22 -29.77
N MET A 49 -29.10 21.80 -28.67
CA MET A 49 -29.11 22.65 -27.48
C MET A 49 -27.65 22.85 -27.05
N PRO A 50 -27.22 24.06 -26.66
CA PRO A 50 -25.85 24.26 -26.23
C PRO A 50 -25.57 23.38 -25.00
N GLU A 51 -24.62 22.46 -25.13
CA GLU A 51 -24.09 21.72 -24.00
C GLU A 51 -23.47 22.71 -23.01
N SER A 52 -23.97 22.73 -21.78
CA SER A 52 -23.34 23.48 -20.70
C SER A 52 -21.96 22.87 -20.42
N LYS A 53 -20.88 23.64 -20.60
CA LYS A 53 -19.53 23.19 -20.26
C LYS A 53 -19.49 22.86 -18.76
N GLU A 54 -19.35 21.58 -18.43
CA GLU A 54 -19.41 21.05 -17.05
C GLU A 54 -18.13 21.38 -16.24
N GLN A 55 -17.06 21.81 -16.92
CA GLN A 55 -15.78 22.15 -16.30
C GLN A 55 -15.70 23.65 -15.98
N ALA A 56 -15.51 23.98 -14.70
CA ALA A 56 -15.31 25.36 -14.24
C ALA A 56 -13.90 25.84 -14.62
N PRO A 57 -13.74 26.94 -15.38
CA PRO A 57 -12.44 27.47 -15.74
C PRO A 57 -11.78 28.17 -14.54
N LEU A 58 -10.45 28.15 -14.53
CA LEU A 58 -9.64 28.96 -13.62
C LEU A 58 -9.24 30.24 -14.35
N VAL A 59 -9.57 31.39 -13.79
CA VAL A 59 -9.23 32.68 -14.38
C VAL A 59 -8.46 33.51 -13.38
N LEU A 60 -7.25 33.96 -13.73
CA LEU A 60 -6.56 35.00 -12.98
C LEU A 60 -7.20 36.34 -13.33
N VAL A 61 -7.65 37.08 -12.33
CA VAL A 61 -8.24 38.42 -12.47
C VAL A 61 -7.28 39.39 -11.81
N VAL A 62 -6.52 40.12 -12.63
CA VAL A 62 -5.30 40.82 -12.16
C VAL A 62 -5.41 42.32 -12.36
N ASP A 63 -5.17 43.02 -11.27
CA ASP A 63 -5.10 44.47 -11.18
C ASP A 63 -3.85 45.01 -11.88
N VAL A 64 -4.05 46.01 -12.74
CA VAL A 64 -3.03 46.79 -13.42
C VAL A 64 -3.34 48.30 -13.31
N SER A 65 -3.97 48.72 -12.21
CA SER A 65 -4.20 50.13 -11.89
C SER A 65 -2.89 50.88 -11.55
N GLU A 66 -2.95 52.22 -11.45
CA GLU A 66 -1.77 53.07 -11.28
C GLU A 66 -0.97 52.78 -9.99
N SER A 67 -1.60 52.31 -8.92
CA SER A 67 -0.93 51.89 -7.68
C SER A 67 0.08 50.76 -7.89
N MET A 68 -0.12 49.91 -8.90
CA MET A 68 0.84 48.86 -9.28
C MET A 68 2.16 49.42 -9.87
N THR A 69 2.28 50.73 -10.09
CA THR A 69 3.56 51.40 -10.39
C THR A 69 4.46 51.58 -9.16
N GLU A 70 3.91 51.49 -7.95
CA GLU A 70 4.65 51.62 -6.70
C GLU A 70 5.59 50.41 -6.45
N ASN A 71 6.38 50.50 -5.38
CA ASN A 71 7.20 49.40 -4.89
C ASN A 71 6.45 48.60 -3.79
N ASP A 72 6.74 47.30 -3.73
CA ASP A 72 6.33 46.40 -2.64
C ASP A 72 7.18 46.63 -1.37
N SER A 73 6.88 45.92 -0.27
CA SER A 73 7.65 46.04 0.99
C SER A 73 9.14 45.67 0.87
N SER A 74 9.54 45.01 -0.21
CA SER A 74 10.94 44.67 -0.52
C SER A 74 11.64 45.68 -1.44
N GLY A 75 10.95 46.76 -1.84
CA GLY A 75 11.48 47.79 -2.74
C GLY A 75 11.44 47.43 -4.22
N ARG A 76 10.74 46.36 -4.62
CA ARG A 76 10.56 45.95 -6.03
C ARG A 76 9.25 46.51 -6.57
N ASN A 77 9.23 46.94 -7.84
CA ASN A 77 7.98 47.40 -8.48
C ASN A 77 6.90 46.30 -8.42
N LYS A 78 5.68 46.68 -8.00
CA LYS A 78 4.54 45.79 -7.81
C LYS A 78 4.13 45.09 -9.11
N LEU A 79 3.92 45.84 -10.19
CA LEU A 79 3.55 45.27 -11.50
C LEU A 79 4.61 44.30 -12.03
N SER A 80 5.90 44.62 -11.94
CA SER A 80 7.00 43.73 -12.36
C SER A 80 6.98 42.40 -11.60
N SER A 81 6.63 42.45 -10.31
CA SER A 81 6.49 41.29 -9.43
C SER A 81 5.27 40.43 -9.79
N ALA A 82 4.11 41.06 -10.02
CA ALA A 82 2.91 40.38 -10.50
C ALA A 82 3.13 39.74 -11.88
N LYS A 83 3.74 40.46 -12.83
CA LYS A 83 4.13 39.96 -14.16
C LYS A 83 4.98 38.71 -14.08
N LYS A 84 6.08 38.75 -13.32
CA LYS A 84 6.98 37.59 -13.17
C LYS A 84 6.21 36.37 -12.67
N THR A 85 5.32 36.56 -11.70
CA THR A 85 4.55 35.47 -11.09
C THR A 85 3.47 34.92 -12.03
N MET A 86 2.77 35.78 -12.77
CA MET A 86 1.87 35.37 -13.86
C MET A 86 2.61 34.57 -14.94
N SER A 87 3.80 35.02 -15.36
CA SER A 87 4.63 34.29 -16.32
C SER A 87 5.03 32.91 -15.79
N THR A 88 5.43 32.78 -14.53
CA THR A 88 5.75 31.48 -13.91
C THR A 88 4.55 30.53 -13.92
N LEU A 89 3.37 31.00 -13.48
CA LEU A 89 2.16 30.18 -13.42
C LEU A 89 1.65 29.77 -14.81
N VAL A 90 1.79 30.64 -15.82
CA VAL A 90 1.49 30.28 -17.22
C VAL A 90 2.50 29.28 -17.77
N GLN A 91 3.80 29.45 -17.49
CA GLN A 91 4.84 28.53 -17.97
C GLN A 91 4.76 27.15 -17.30
N GLY A 92 4.24 27.07 -16.07
CA GLY A 92 4.00 25.82 -15.33
C GLY A 92 2.68 25.11 -15.65
N ARG A 93 1.83 25.64 -16.54
CA ARG A 93 0.53 25.02 -16.87
C ARG A 93 0.68 23.85 -17.86
N PRO A 94 -0.05 22.74 -17.70
CA PRO A 94 -0.25 21.79 -18.80
C PRO A 94 -1.29 22.26 -19.81
N GLU A 95 -1.23 21.63 -20.98
CA GLU A 95 -2.12 21.85 -22.13
C GLU A 95 -3.62 21.61 -21.84
N SER A 96 -3.94 20.86 -20.77
CA SER A 96 -5.31 20.42 -20.43
C SER A 96 -6.09 21.34 -19.48
N THR A 97 -5.58 22.54 -19.16
CA THR A 97 -6.26 23.48 -18.25
C THR A 97 -6.86 24.66 -19.03
N ASP A 98 -8.17 24.85 -18.92
CA ASP A 98 -8.89 26.05 -19.38
C ASP A 98 -8.55 27.26 -18.49
N LEU A 99 -7.30 27.73 -18.62
CA LEU A 99 -6.73 28.86 -17.89
C LEU A 99 -6.97 30.16 -18.66
N GLY A 100 -7.66 31.11 -18.04
CA GLY A 100 -7.80 32.48 -18.56
C GLY A 100 -6.99 33.50 -17.75
N VAL A 101 -6.65 34.63 -18.37
CA VAL A 101 -6.19 35.83 -17.64
C VAL A 101 -6.98 37.05 -18.10
N TRP A 102 -7.66 37.65 -17.14
CA TRP A 102 -8.37 38.91 -17.26
C TRP A 102 -7.55 40.00 -16.55
N THR A 103 -7.34 41.12 -17.22
CA THR A 103 -6.62 42.27 -16.64
C THR A 103 -7.52 43.49 -16.59
N TYR A 104 -7.48 44.24 -15.48
CA TYR A 104 -8.31 45.44 -15.25
C TYR A 104 -7.50 46.55 -14.55
N PRO A 105 -7.76 47.84 -14.85
CA PRO A 105 -8.62 48.34 -15.91
C PRO A 105 -8.04 48.00 -17.30
N GLY A 106 -8.83 48.08 -18.37
CA GLY A 106 -8.38 47.65 -19.69
C GLY A 106 -9.11 48.29 -20.87
N GLY A 107 -8.40 48.35 -21.99
CA GLY A 107 -8.83 48.96 -23.26
C GLY A 107 -8.06 50.24 -23.60
N THR A 108 -7.98 50.57 -24.90
CA THR A 108 -7.46 51.86 -25.40
C THR A 108 -8.43 53.02 -25.14
N THR A 109 -9.60 52.74 -24.58
CA THR A 109 -10.59 53.72 -24.15
C THR A 109 -10.28 54.19 -22.74
N SER A 110 -9.89 55.46 -22.63
CA SER A 110 -9.72 56.22 -21.38
C SER A 110 -11.06 56.49 -20.66
N GLY A 111 -11.78 55.43 -20.30
CA GLY A 111 -13.00 55.48 -19.49
C GLY A 111 -12.68 55.23 -18.03
N GLU A 112 -13.20 56.08 -17.14
CA GLU A 112 -12.79 56.15 -15.73
C GLU A 112 -13.01 54.85 -14.93
N CYS A 113 -13.83 53.90 -15.42
CA CYS A 113 -14.11 52.60 -14.79
C CYS A 113 -14.26 51.43 -15.79
N ALA A 114 -13.31 51.24 -16.71
CA ALA A 114 -13.38 50.13 -17.67
C ALA A 114 -13.22 48.76 -16.96
N PRO A 115 -14.10 47.76 -17.21
CA PRO A 115 -14.08 46.47 -16.50
C PRO A 115 -12.87 45.58 -16.82
N GLY A 116 -12.00 45.98 -17.75
CA GLY A 116 -10.88 45.16 -18.19
C GLY A 116 -11.21 44.30 -19.41
N SER A 117 -10.27 43.42 -19.74
CA SER A 117 -10.39 42.48 -20.86
C SER A 117 -9.49 41.27 -20.67
N TRP A 118 -9.81 40.19 -21.40
CA TRP A 118 -8.90 39.07 -21.63
C TRP A 118 -7.58 39.53 -22.23
N ILE A 119 -6.47 38.91 -21.82
CA ILE A 119 -5.22 38.96 -22.59
C ILE A 119 -5.46 38.27 -23.95
N PRO A 120 -5.01 38.84 -25.10
CA PRO A 120 -5.20 38.22 -26.41
C PRO A 120 -4.70 36.77 -26.46
N GLY A 121 -5.53 35.88 -27.00
CA GLY A 121 -5.27 34.44 -27.06
C GLY A 121 -5.51 33.67 -25.76
N LEU A 122 -5.69 34.35 -24.61
CA LEU A 122 -5.65 33.74 -23.27
C LEU A 122 -7.04 33.68 -22.61
N GLN A 123 -7.99 33.16 -23.37
CA GLN A 123 -9.38 32.95 -22.95
C GLN A 123 -9.57 31.48 -22.54
N PRO A 124 -10.48 31.12 -21.61
CA PRO A 124 -10.70 29.72 -21.15
C PRO A 124 -11.30 28.74 -22.18
N ASP A 125 -11.14 29.03 -23.47
CA ASP A 125 -11.52 28.24 -24.63
C ASP A 125 -10.46 28.34 -25.75
N GLN A 126 -9.27 28.86 -25.41
CA GLN A 126 -8.12 29.02 -26.29
C GLN A 126 -6.88 28.44 -25.61
N HIS A 127 -6.09 27.68 -26.37
CA HIS A 127 -4.81 27.13 -25.92
C HIS A 127 -3.66 27.85 -26.66
N PRO A 128 -3.30 29.08 -26.26
CA PRO A 128 -2.24 29.85 -26.91
C PRO A 128 -0.86 29.28 -26.54
N ASP A 129 0.17 29.57 -27.33
CA ASP A 129 1.54 29.23 -26.95
C ASP A 129 1.94 29.96 -25.64
N PRO A 130 2.54 29.27 -24.64
CA PRO A 130 2.98 29.91 -23.39
C PRO A 130 3.96 31.07 -23.60
N THR A 131 4.74 31.06 -24.68
CA THR A 131 5.70 32.09 -25.06
C THR A 131 4.99 33.36 -25.56
N ASP A 132 3.96 33.20 -26.39
CA ASP A 132 3.12 34.31 -26.85
C ASP A 132 2.40 34.98 -25.67
N VAL A 133 1.91 34.18 -24.72
CA VAL A 133 1.31 34.69 -23.48
C VAL A 133 2.31 35.46 -22.63
N ASP A 134 3.50 34.91 -22.38
CA ASP A 134 4.56 35.58 -21.62
C ASP A 134 4.97 36.91 -22.28
N ALA A 135 4.98 36.98 -23.62
CA ALA A 135 5.19 38.23 -24.34
C ALA A 135 4.10 39.28 -24.05
N HIS A 136 2.82 38.89 -24.01
CA HIS A 136 1.73 39.81 -23.66
C HIS A 136 1.77 40.23 -22.18
N ILE A 137 2.03 39.31 -21.25
CA ILE A 137 2.16 39.60 -19.81
C ILE A 137 3.29 40.63 -19.57
N ARG A 138 4.43 40.47 -20.24
CA ARG A 138 5.55 41.42 -20.14
C ARG A 138 5.19 42.82 -20.65
N GLN A 139 4.27 42.93 -21.61
CA GLN A 139 3.81 44.20 -22.20
C GLN A 139 2.74 44.94 -21.38
N LEU A 140 2.14 44.32 -20.35
CA LEU A 140 1.16 45.00 -19.48
C LEU A 140 1.74 46.30 -18.89
N THR A 141 0.93 47.34 -18.76
CA THR A 141 1.35 48.61 -18.14
C THR A 141 0.34 49.00 -17.07
N ALA A 142 0.83 49.59 -15.98
CA ALA A 142 -0.01 50.01 -14.86
C ALA A 142 -0.54 51.42 -15.13
N SER A 143 -1.87 51.60 -15.11
CA SER A 143 -2.51 52.89 -15.36
C SER A 143 -3.97 52.91 -14.95
N GLY A 144 -4.46 54.05 -14.47
CA GLY A 144 -5.88 54.30 -14.22
C GLY A 144 -6.40 53.75 -12.89
N ASN A 145 -7.71 53.83 -12.73
CA ASN A 145 -8.45 53.46 -11.53
C ASN A 145 -8.52 51.95 -11.29
N THR A 146 -9.10 51.54 -10.16
CA THR A 146 -9.21 50.15 -9.69
C THR A 146 -10.67 49.69 -9.69
N PRO A 147 -11.27 49.36 -10.86
CA PRO A 147 -12.68 48.99 -10.98
C PRO A 147 -12.93 47.51 -10.68
N THR A 148 -12.62 47.06 -9.45
CA THR A 148 -12.69 45.63 -9.05
C THR A 148 -14.09 45.05 -9.24
N GLY A 149 -15.14 45.80 -8.90
CA GLY A 149 -16.53 45.36 -9.06
C GLY A 149 -16.91 45.16 -10.53
N PRO A 150 -16.77 46.19 -11.38
CA PRO A 150 -16.92 46.06 -12.83
C PRO A 150 -16.09 44.92 -13.44
N ALA A 151 -14.88 44.66 -12.95
CA ALA A 151 -14.03 43.57 -13.45
C ALA A 151 -14.59 42.18 -13.13
N LEU A 152 -15.01 41.92 -11.88
CA LEU A 152 -15.68 40.68 -11.51
C LEU A 152 -16.96 40.45 -12.31
N ARG A 153 -17.70 41.52 -12.62
CA ARG A 153 -18.88 41.45 -13.49
C ARG A 153 -18.51 41.12 -14.93
N GLY A 154 -17.58 41.87 -15.52
CA GLY A 154 -17.17 41.73 -16.92
C GLY A 154 -16.64 40.35 -17.27
N VAL A 155 -15.80 39.77 -16.40
CA VAL A 155 -15.27 38.42 -16.62
C VAL A 155 -16.37 37.35 -16.53
N VAL A 156 -17.28 37.43 -15.56
CA VAL A 156 -18.38 36.46 -15.44
C VAL A 156 -19.39 36.60 -16.57
N ASP A 157 -19.75 37.80 -16.98
CA ASP A 157 -20.66 38.00 -18.11
C ASP A 157 -20.03 37.49 -19.42
N SER A 158 -18.72 37.62 -19.60
CA SER A 158 -17.99 37.00 -20.72
C SER A 158 -17.98 35.47 -20.66
N LEU A 159 -17.87 34.88 -19.46
CA LEU A 159 -17.94 33.42 -19.25
C LEU A 159 -19.35 32.88 -19.49
N LYS A 160 -20.39 33.57 -19.01
CA LYS A 160 -21.81 33.25 -19.29
C LYS A 160 -22.08 33.26 -20.80
N GLN A 161 -21.56 34.25 -21.54
CA GLN A 161 -21.66 34.30 -23.01
C GLN A 161 -20.96 33.13 -23.72
N LYS A 162 -19.90 32.58 -23.11
CA LYS A 162 -19.19 31.37 -23.58
C LYS A 162 -19.82 30.04 -23.11
N GLY A 163 -20.97 30.08 -22.43
CA GLY A 163 -21.73 28.89 -22.01
C GLY A 163 -21.29 28.25 -20.69
N PHE A 164 -20.44 28.93 -19.90
CA PHE A 164 -20.08 28.46 -18.56
C PHE A 164 -21.15 28.84 -17.52
N THR A 165 -21.37 27.96 -16.54
CA THR A 165 -22.32 28.14 -15.42
C THR A 165 -21.63 28.29 -14.06
N SER A 166 -20.31 28.10 -14.01
CA SER A 166 -19.47 28.16 -12.83
C SER A 166 -18.07 28.65 -13.21
N ALA A 167 -17.31 29.22 -12.25
CA ALA A 167 -15.92 29.61 -12.45
C ALA A 167 -15.18 29.83 -11.12
N THR A 168 -13.85 29.66 -11.14
CA THR A 168 -12.96 30.12 -10.07
C THR A 168 -12.16 31.32 -10.57
N LEU A 169 -12.32 32.48 -9.92
CA LEU A 169 -11.60 33.71 -10.23
C LEU A 169 -10.53 33.95 -9.15
N LEU A 170 -9.26 33.78 -9.49
CA LEU A 170 -8.15 34.10 -8.61
C LEU A 170 -7.85 35.61 -8.72
N LEU A 171 -8.39 36.38 -7.78
CA LEU A 171 -8.33 37.84 -7.77
C LEU A 171 -7.03 38.32 -7.12
N ILE A 172 -6.28 39.16 -7.82
CA ILE A 172 -5.06 39.82 -7.31
C ILE A 172 -5.26 41.33 -7.43
N SER A 173 -5.11 42.08 -6.33
CA SER A 173 -5.23 43.54 -6.29
C SER A 173 -4.37 44.15 -5.17
N ASP A 174 -3.87 45.37 -5.39
CA ASP A 174 -3.12 46.15 -4.40
C ASP A 174 -3.93 47.32 -3.79
N GLY A 175 -5.17 47.53 -4.23
CA GLY A 175 -5.96 48.73 -3.93
C GLY A 175 -7.32 48.49 -3.25
N GLU A 176 -7.92 49.59 -2.76
CA GLU A 176 -9.36 49.70 -2.50
C GLU A 176 -10.05 50.00 -3.84
N SER A 177 -11.18 49.35 -4.16
CA SER A 177 -11.96 49.64 -5.37
C SER A 177 -12.43 51.10 -5.36
N ASN A 178 -11.72 51.96 -6.09
CA ASN A 178 -11.92 53.41 -6.04
C ASN A 178 -12.97 53.93 -7.04
N CYS A 179 -13.57 53.05 -7.84
CA CYS A 179 -14.55 53.44 -8.85
C CYS A 179 -15.48 52.28 -9.28
N GLY A 180 -16.67 52.60 -9.79
CA GLY A 180 -17.69 51.63 -10.20
C GLY A 180 -18.60 51.17 -9.06
N GLN A 181 -19.23 50.00 -9.22
CA GLN A 181 -20.06 49.38 -8.18
C GLN A 181 -19.19 48.68 -7.12
N PRO A 182 -19.57 48.67 -5.82
CA PRO A 182 -18.81 47.99 -4.77
C PRO A 182 -18.65 46.49 -5.07
N PRO A 183 -17.42 45.94 -5.09
CA PRO A 183 -17.17 44.59 -5.59
C PRO A 183 -17.80 43.49 -4.74
N CYS A 184 -17.95 43.68 -3.42
CA CYS A 184 -18.64 42.68 -2.59
C CYS A 184 -20.14 42.59 -2.91
N GLU A 185 -20.79 43.72 -3.23
CA GLU A 185 -22.18 43.72 -3.70
C GLU A 185 -22.30 43.07 -5.09
N VAL A 186 -21.35 43.36 -5.99
CA VAL A 186 -21.30 42.72 -7.32
C VAL A 186 -21.09 41.21 -7.19
N ALA A 187 -20.13 40.75 -6.39
CA ALA A 187 -19.84 39.33 -6.17
C ALA A 187 -21.06 38.60 -5.58
N LYS A 188 -21.72 39.21 -4.60
CA LYS A 188 -22.98 38.69 -4.06
C LYS A 188 -24.07 38.60 -5.13
N SER A 189 -24.26 39.62 -5.96
CA SER A 189 -25.22 39.59 -7.08
C SER A 189 -24.92 38.44 -8.05
N ILE A 190 -23.65 38.15 -8.37
CA ILE A 190 -23.30 37.02 -9.25
C ILE A 190 -23.78 35.68 -8.66
N VAL A 191 -23.59 35.49 -7.35
CA VAL A 191 -24.02 34.28 -6.63
C VAL A 191 -25.55 34.21 -6.51
N ASP A 192 -26.21 35.33 -6.19
CA ASP A 192 -27.67 35.45 -6.11
C ASP A 192 -28.36 35.23 -7.48
N GLU A 193 -27.68 35.55 -8.59
CA GLU A 193 -28.09 35.21 -9.97
C GLU A 193 -27.93 33.71 -10.32
N GLY A 194 -27.38 32.89 -9.42
CA GLY A 194 -27.24 31.45 -9.58
C GLY A 194 -26.01 30.99 -10.37
N PHE A 195 -25.03 31.87 -10.63
CA PHE A 195 -23.74 31.46 -11.20
C PHE A 195 -22.82 30.99 -10.07
N ALA A 196 -22.31 29.75 -10.16
CA ALA A 196 -21.48 29.17 -9.11
C ALA A 196 -20.06 29.76 -9.14
N LEU A 197 -19.89 30.87 -8.43
CA LEU A 197 -18.68 31.67 -8.37
C LEU A 197 -17.85 31.36 -7.11
N SER A 198 -16.55 31.10 -7.29
CA SER A 198 -15.54 31.15 -6.23
C SER A 198 -14.53 32.27 -6.53
N VAL A 199 -14.24 33.14 -5.56
CA VAL A 199 -13.23 34.21 -5.70
C VAL A 199 -12.21 34.17 -4.55
N PRO A 200 -11.20 33.27 -4.62
CA PRO A 200 -10.01 33.39 -3.80
C PRO A 200 -9.30 34.72 -4.12
N SER A 201 -9.01 35.50 -3.09
CA SER A 201 -8.46 36.86 -3.27
C SER A 201 -7.12 37.02 -2.56
N ILE A 202 -6.14 37.61 -3.25
CA ILE A 202 -4.82 37.95 -2.74
C ILE A 202 -4.68 39.48 -2.74
N GLY A 203 -4.60 40.06 -1.53
CA GLY A 203 -4.25 41.46 -1.34
C GLY A 203 -2.75 41.65 -1.38
N PHE A 204 -2.24 42.34 -2.42
CA PHE A 204 -0.80 42.50 -2.64
C PHE A 204 -0.33 43.88 -2.16
N THR A 205 0.32 43.99 -1.01
CA THR A 205 0.68 45.29 -0.38
C THR A 205 -0.54 46.23 -0.23
N ILE A 206 -1.66 45.68 0.26
CA ILE A 206 -2.98 46.32 0.22
C ILE A 206 -3.32 47.16 1.47
N SER A 207 -4.15 48.19 1.31
CA SER A 207 -4.69 48.99 2.42
C SER A 207 -5.70 48.20 3.28
N ASP A 208 -5.92 48.62 4.53
CA ASP A 208 -6.93 48.01 5.42
C ASP A 208 -8.36 48.03 4.85
N LYS A 209 -8.68 49.02 4.02
CA LYS A 209 -9.98 49.07 3.35
C LYS A 209 -10.08 48.06 2.22
N GLY A 210 -9.07 47.97 1.35
CA GLY A 210 -8.99 46.93 0.32
C GLY A 210 -8.96 45.53 0.93
N ARG A 211 -8.24 45.33 2.05
CA ARG A 211 -8.25 44.11 2.87
C ARG A 211 -9.67 43.68 3.26
N ASN A 212 -10.46 44.61 3.82
CA ASN A 212 -11.85 44.35 4.20
C ASN A 212 -12.74 44.03 2.98
N GLU A 213 -12.53 44.73 1.87
CA GLU A 213 -13.26 44.54 0.62
C GLU A 213 -12.99 43.16 -0.01
N LEU A 214 -11.73 42.79 -0.19
CA LEU A 214 -11.32 41.46 -0.70
C LEU A 214 -11.76 40.33 0.26
N THR A 215 -11.67 40.56 1.57
CA THR A 215 -12.22 39.63 2.58
C THR A 215 -13.72 39.42 2.40
N CYS A 216 -14.49 40.49 2.14
CA CYS A 216 -15.93 40.42 1.90
C CYS A 216 -16.24 39.61 0.62
N ILE A 217 -15.55 39.88 -0.49
CA ILE A 217 -15.69 39.15 -1.77
C ILE A 217 -15.44 37.65 -1.57
N SER A 218 -14.35 37.28 -0.91
CA SER A 218 -14.04 35.87 -0.63
C SER A 218 -15.08 35.25 0.31
N GLN A 219 -15.58 35.95 1.33
CA GLN A 219 -16.63 35.43 2.21
C GLN A 219 -17.96 35.17 1.48
N VAL A 220 -18.44 36.09 0.64
CA VAL A 220 -19.71 35.91 -0.09
C VAL A 220 -19.64 34.85 -1.19
N THR A 221 -18.42 34.48 -1.62
CA THR A 221 -18.15 33.44 -2.61
C THR A 221 -17.57 32.14 -2.00
N GLY A 222 -17.66 31.98 -0.67
CA GLY A 222 -17.21 30.78 0.04
C GLY A 222 -15.70 30.47 -0.08
N SER A 223 -14.90 31.46 -0.44
CA SER A 223 -13.50 31.36 -0.84
C SER A 223 -12.55 31.95 0.21
N SER A 224 -11.23 31.80 0.01
CA SER A 224 -10.19 32.27 0.94
C SER A 224 -9.58 33.62 0.55
N TYR A 225 -9.38 34.49 1.54
CA TYR A 225 -8.55 35.70 1.43
C TYR A 225 -7.12 35.45 1.94
N ARG A 226 -6.12 36.06 1.29
CA ARG A 226 -4.69 36.03 1.63
C ARG A 226 -4.05 37.40 1.42
N GLU A 227 -2.92 37.61 2.07
CA GLU A 227 -2.09 38.80 1.91
C GLU A 227 -0.69 38.42 1.44
N ALA A 228 -0.10 39.28 0.62
CA ALA A 228 1.29 39.20 0.20
C ALA A 228 1.92 40.59 0.23
N ASP A 229 2.92 40.80 1.10
CA ASP A 229 3.60 42.09 1.26
C ASP A 229 4.67 42.32 0.19
N ASN A 230 5.10 41.27 -0.51
CA ASN A 230 6.18 41.31 -1.51
C ASN A 230 6.06 40.17 -2.53
N ALA A 231 6.83 40.27 -3.62
CA ALA A 231 6.79 39.30 -4.73
C ALA A 231 6.99 37.84 -4.30
N ASP A 232 7.85 37.56 -3.32
CA ASP A 232 8.19 36.18 -2.96
C ASP A 232 7.08 35.55 -2.11
N GLN A 233 6.38 36.34 -1.30
CA GLN A 233 5.11 35.93 -0.68
C GLN A 233 4.00 35.77 -1.73
N LEU A 234 3.91 36.65 -2.73
CA LEU A 234 2.93 36.53 -3.81
C LEU A 234 3.12 35.23 -4.61
N ILE A 235 4.38 34.88 -4.93
CA ILE A 235 4.75 33.58 -5.52
C ILE A 235 4.32 32.42 -4.61
N LYS A 236 4.57 32.51 -3.30
CA LYS A 236 4.20 31.46 -2.34
C LYS A 236 2.69 31.26 -2.19
N GLU A 237 1.90 32.34 -2.17
CA GLU A 237 0.44 32.21 -2.11
C GLU A 237 -0.13 31.73 -3.45
N LEU A 238 0.46 32.10 -4.59
CA LEU A 238 0.07 31.58 -5.90
C LEU A 238 0.49 30.13 -6.15
N SER A 239 1.59 29.65 -5.56
CA SER A 239 2.01 28.23 -5.68
C SER A 239 1.07 27.24 -4.98
N GLN A 240 0.20 27.70 -4.06
CA GLN A 240 -0.91 26.90 -3.52
C GLN A 240 -1.98 26.57 -4.59
N TYR A 241 -1.95 27.27 -5.72
CA TYR A 241 -2.82 27.09 -6.88
C TYR A 241 -2.07 26.55 -8.11
N GLU A 242 -0.75 26.33 -8.03
CA GLU A 242 0.00 25.52 -8.99
C GLU A 242 -0.37 24.02 -8.84
N GLN A 243 0.06 23.20 -9.81
CA GLN A 243 -0.60 21.92 -10.04
C GLN A 243 -0.42 20.85 -8.95
N ARG A 244 -1.51 20.07 -8.81
CA ARG A 244 -1.72 19.00 -7.84
C ARG A 244 -1.38 17.63 -8.43
N ASP A 245 -0.19 17.47 -8.99
CA ASP A 245 0.25 16.14 -9.45
C ASP A 245 0.42 15.18 -8.26
N LEU A 246 0.00 13.93 -8.44
CA LEU A 246 0.27 12.86 -7.48
C LEU A 246 1.78 12.64 -7.37
N GLU A 247 2.32 12.64 -6.15
CA GLU A 247 3.73 12.33 -5.91
C GLU A 247 3.96 10.83 -6.15
N VAL A 248 4.61 10.48 -7.26
CA VAL A 248 4.93 9.10 -7.63
C VAL A 248 6.42 8.83 -7.44
N SER A 249 6.76 7.80 -6.68
CA SER A 249 8.08 7.15 -6.72
C SER A 249 7.94 5.71 -7.21
N VAL A 250 8.94 5.19 -7.92
CA VAL A 250 8.93 3.81 -8.42
C VAL A 250 10.23 3.13 -8.05
N GLU A 251 10.10 1.92 -7.52
CA GLU A 251 11.18 1.00 -7.18
C GLU A 251 11.15 -0.16 -8.17
N ALA A 252 12.31 -0.61 -8.59
CA ALA A 252 12.51 -1.78 -9.43
C ALA A 252 13.90 -2.35 -9.12
N PRO A 253 14.14 -3.66 -9.27
CA PRO A 253 15.47 -4.21 -9.16
C PRO A 253 16.37 -3.58 -10.24
N THR A 254 17.61 -3.25 -9.90
CA THR A 254 18.58 -2.70 -10.86
C THR A 254 19.08 -3.77 -11.82
N ARG A 255 19.26 -4.99 -11.31
CA ARG A 255 19.77 -6.16 -12.02
C ARG A 255 19.01 -7.42 -11.57
N ILE A 256 18.63 -8.27 -12.52
CA ILE A 256 18.05 -9.60 -12.28
C ILE A 256 18.72 -10.64 -13.17
N ARG A 257 18.49 -11.92 -12.88
CA ARG A 257 18.88 -13.00 -13.79
C ARG A 257 17.85 -13.23 -14.89
N GLN A 258 18.27 -13.73 -16.05
CA GLN A 258 17.37 -14.18 -17.13
C GLN A 258 16.34 -15.19 -16.61
N GLY A 259 15.13 -15.15 -17.15
CA GLY A 259 13.99 -15.95 -16.67
C GLY A 259 13.35 -15.50 -15.35
N ALA A 260 14.00 -14.64 -14.55
CA ALA A 260 13.44 -14.15 -13.29
C ALA A 260 12.39 -13.05 -13.51
N ASN A 261 11.52 -12.86 -12.52
CA ASN A 261 10.56 -11.76 -12.49
C ASN A 261 11.19 -10.48 -11.94
N ALA A 262 10.99 -9.34 -12.59
CA ALA A 262 11.26 -8.03 -12.00
C ALA A 262 10.00 -7.50 -11.32
N ALA A 263 10.04 -7.35 -9.99
CA ALA A 263 9.01 -6.66 -9.23
C ALA A 263 9.19 -5.13 -9.38
N ILE A 264 8.21 -4.45 -9.96
CA ILE A 264 8.22 -3.00 -10.16
C ILE A 264 7.10 -2.40 -9.31
N THR A 265 7.47 -1.66 -8.26
CA THR A 265 6.56 -1.11 -7.26
C THR A 265 6.47 0.40 -7.37
N ALA A 266 5.30 0.93 -7.72
CA ALA A 266 4.99 2.35 -7.61
C ALA A 266 4.39 2.67 -6.24
N THR A 267 4.91 3.70 -5.57
CA THR A 267 4.26 4.37 -4.44
C THR A 267 3.67 5.69 -4.92
N ILE A 268 2.36 5.84 -4.74
CA ILE A 268 1.56 6.99 -5.17
C ILE A 268 1.07 7.71 -3.92
N LYS A 269 1.45 8.98 -3.74
CA LYS A 269 1.07 9.82 -2.61
C LYS A 269 0.31 11.05 -3.08
N ASN A 270 -0.75 11.41 -2.37
CA ASN A 270 -1.42 12.68 -2.57
C ASN A 270 -0.77 13.75 -1.69
N SER A 271 0.01 14.63 -2.30
CA SER A 271 0.65 15.79 -1.68
C SER A 271 -0.28 17.02 -1.59
N SER A 272 -1.48 16.97 -2.18
CA SER A 272 -2.42 18.09 -2.21
C SER A 272 -3.42 18.07 -1.05
N HIS A 273 -3.98 19.24 -0.72
CA HIS A 273 -4.98 19.43 0.33
C HIS A 273 -6.40 18.91 -0.02
N TYR A 274 -6.56 18.17 -1.12
CA TYR A 274 -7.86 17.70 -1.62
C TYR A 274 -7.82 16.21 -1.93
N THR A 275 -8.90 15.48 -1.64
CA THR A 275 -9.00 14.05 -1.97
C THR A 275 -8.98 13.84 -3.48
N VAL A 276 -8.01 13.09 -4.01
CA VAL A 276 -7.91 12.72 -5.42
C VAL A 276 -8.67 11.42 -5.66
N THR A 277 -9.58 11.39 -6.63
CA THR A 277 -10.39 10.21 -6.96
C THR A 277 -9.98 9.59 -8.30
N ASN A 278 -10.60 8.48 -8.71
CA ASN A 278 -10.47 7.89 -10.06
C ASN A 278 -9.03 7.62 -10.52
N ILE A 279 -8.10 7.40 -9.59
CA ILE A 279 -6.68 7.23 -9.86
C ILE A 279 -6.46 5.91 -10.62
N ARG A 280 -5.72 5.99 -11.73
CA ARG A 280 -5.23 4.85 -12.51
C ARG A 280 -3.72 4.83 -12.48
N ALA A 281 -3.14 3.64 -12.32
CA ALA A 281 -1.72 3.40 -12.51
C ALA A 281 -1.53 2.34 -13.60
N ALA A 282 -0.59 2.57 -14.51
CA ALA A 282 -0.32 1.71 -15.65
C ALA A 282 1.19 1.55 -15.86
N ILE A 283 1.63 0.36 -16.24
CA ILE A 283 3.02 0.05 -16.59
C ILE A 283 3.13 -0.42 -18.04
N SER A 284 4.25 -0.11 -18.68
CA SER A 284 4.60 -0.61 -20.01
C SER A 284 6.11 -0.87 -20.12
N ILE A 285 6.48 -1.86 -20.93
CA ILE A 285 7.86 -2.13 -21.33
C ILE A 285 8.13 -1.44 -22.67
N ASP A 286 9.32 -0.86 -22.79
CA ASP A 286 9.78 -0.19 -24.01
C ASP A 286 9.78 -1.15 -25.22
N PRO A 287 9.49 -0.64 -26.44
CA PRO A 287 9.45 -1.48 -27.63
C PRO A 287 10.85 -2.01 -28.01
N GLY A 288 10.88 -3.07 -28.83
CA GLY A 288 12.13 -3.70 -29.26
C GLY A 288 12.66 -4.72 -28.24
N THR A 289 13.97 -4.72 -28.00
CA THR A 289 14.66 -5.72 -27.15
C THR A 289 14.16 -5.77 -25.71
N SER A 290 13.65 -4.66 -25.17
CA SER A 290 13.06 -4.66 -23.82
C SER A 290 11.83 -5.58 -23.74
N ARG A 291 11.01 -5.68 -24.81
CA ARG A 291 9.88 -6.62 -24.90
C ARG A 291 10.27 -8.06 -25.24
N THR A 292 11.47 -8.31 -25.76
CA THR A 292 11.95 -9.71 -25.89
C THR A 292 12.47 -10.22 -24.56
N ILE A 293 13.06 -9.33 -23.75
CA ILE A 293 13.48 -9.61 -22.36
C ILE A 293 12.26 -9.77 -21.44
N PHE A 294 11.30 -8.84 -21.47
CA PHE A 294 10.05 -8.90 -20.69
C PHE A 294 8.82 -9.00 -21.62
N PRO A 295 8.46 -10.21 -22.09
CA PRO A 295 7.31 -10.42 -22.97
C PRO A 295 5.95 -10.26 -22.27
N LEU A 296 5.90 -10.40 -20.93
CA LEU A 296 4.65 -10.40 -20.16
C LEU A 296 4.73 -9.51 -18.91
N ILE A 297 3.68 -8.72 -18.69
CA ILE A 297 3.35 -8.13 -17.40
C ILE A 297 1.93 -8.56 -17.04
N LEU A 298 1.73 -9.12 -15.86
CA LEU A 298 0.41 -9.51 -15.37
C LEU A 298 -0.42 -8.28 -14.97
N SER A 299 -1.51 -8.08 -15.71
CA SER A 299 -2.47 -6.98 -15.55
C SER A 299 -1.75 -5.61 -15.50
N PRO A 300 -1.34 -5.03 -16.65
CA PRO A 300 -0.50 -3.82 -16.68
C PRO A 300 -1.20 -2.54 -16.19
N VAL A 301 -2.50 -2.55 -15.91
CA VAL A 301 -3.27 -1.40 -15.41
C VAL A 301 -3.93 -1.74 -14.07
N ARG A 302 -3.97 -0.76 -13.15
CA ARG A 302 -4.63 -0.83 -11.84
C ARG A 302 -5.49 0.40 -11.63
N HIS A 303 -6.65 0.19 -11.02
CA HIS A 303 -7.46 1.24 -10.42
C HIS A 303 -7.12 1.33 -8.93
N LEU A 304 -6.98 2.54 -8.41
CA LEU A 304 -6.56 2.78 -7.03
C LEU A 304 -7.67 3.45 -6.21
N PRO A 305 -7.69 3.25 -4.88
CA PRO A 305 -8.61 3.97 -4.01
C PRO A 305 -8.38 5.48 -4.10
N ALA A 306 -9.41 6.25 -3.73
CA ALA A 306 -9.26 7.70 -3.59
C ALA A 306 -8.30 8.01 -2.43
N LEU A 307 -7.34 8.91 -2.66
CA LEU A 307 -6.32 9.29 -1.68
C LEU A 307 -6.66 10.65 -1.08
N LYS A 308 -6.78 10.75 0.24
CA LYS A 308 -6.89 12.02 0.98
C LYS A 308 -5.54 12.75 1.03
N GLU A 309 -5.55 13.97 1.53
CA GLU A 309 -4.32 14.74 1.82
C GLU A 309 -3.32 13.91 2.65
N GLY A 310 -2.08 13.81 2.16
CA GLY A 310 -0.98 13.07 2.77
C GLY A 310 -1.05 11.54 2.61
N GLU A 311 -2.18 11.00 2.14
CA GLU A 311 -2.39 9.56 2.01
C GLU A 311 -1.55 8.96 0.87
N SER A 312 -1.10 7.72 1.05
CA SER A 312 -0.26 7.01 0.09
C SER A 312 -0.77 5.59 -0.15
N THR A 313 -0.68 5.11 -1.39
CA THR A 313 -0.95 3.72 -1.76
C THR A 313 0.18 3.16 -2.62
N ARG A 314 0.23 1.84 -2.77
CA ARG A 314 1.29 1.14 -3.50
C ARG A 314 0.74 0.12 -4.47
N VAL A 315 1.46 -0.04 -5.58
CA VAL A 315 1.11 -0.94 -6.68
C VAL A 315 2.36 -1.67 -7.11
N THR A 316 2.32 -3.00 -7.10
CA THR A 316 3.41 -3.84 -7.63
C THR A 316 2.94 -4.57 -8.88
N TRP A 317 3.80 -4.57 -9.90
CA TRP A 317 3.67 -5.41 -11.10
C TRP A 317 4.86 -6.37 -11.18
N ALA A 318 4.60 -7.61 -11.59
CA ALA A 318 5.64 -8.53 -11.99
C ALA A 318 5.83 -8.44 -13.52
N ALA A 319 7.03 -8.07 -13.95
CA ALA A 319 7.46 -8.20 -15.34
C ALA A 319 8.27 -9.50 -15.47
N THR A 320 7.74 -10.47 -16.21
CA THR A 320 8.32 -11.81 -16.31
C THR A 320 9.42 -11.85 -17.35
N GLY A 321 10.64 -12.17 -16.92
CA GLY A 321 11.79 -12.35 -17.80
C GLY A 321 11.64 -13.60 -18.68
N ALA A 322 12.01 -13.48 -19.95
CA ALA A 322 12.18 -14.62 -20.83
C ALA A 322 13.49 -15.36 -20.53
N SER A 323 13.45 -16.69 -20.49
CA SER A 323 14.64 -17.53 -20.39
C SER A 323 15.53 -17.37 -21.62
N GLY A 324 16.86 -17.32 -21.45
CA GLY A 324 17.79 -17.16 -22.56
C GLY A 324 17.89 -15.73 -23.12
N GLN A 325 17.32 -14.72 -22.44
CA GLN A 325 17.37 -13.32 -22.87
C GLN A 325 18.13 -12.47 -21.85
N THR A 326 19.10 -11.70 -22.32
CA THR A 326 19.97 -10.82 -21.51
C THR A 326 20.06 -9.41 -22.12
N GLY A 327 20.58 -8.47 -21.35
CA GLY A 327 20.71 -7.05 -21.71
C GLY A 327 19.80 -6.14 -20.88
N THR A 328 19.71 -4.87 -21.25
CA THR A 328 18.95 -3.87 -20.47
C THR A 328 17.54 -3.68 -21.03
N ALA A 329 16.52 -3.83 -20.17
CA ALA A 329 15.13 -3.59 -20.51
C ALA A 329 14.58 -2.31 -19.86
N GLY A 330 14.00 -1.42 -20.66
CA GLY A 330 13.37 -0.18 -20.20
C GLY A 330 11.89 -0.36 -19.85
N TRP A 331 11.44 0.33 -18.80
CA TRP A 331 10.05 0.36 -18.35
C TRP A 331 9.56 1.80 -18.13
N LYS A 332 8.24 1.98 -18.23
CA LYS A 332 7.53 3.23 -17.95
C LYS A 332 6.29 2.97 -17.11
N VAL A 333 6.14 3.71 -16.01
CA VAL A 333 4.96 3.73 -15.15
C VAL A 333 4.28 5.09 -15.28
N ALA A 334 3.02 5.10 -15.69
CA ALA A 334 2.17 6.29 -15.73
C ALA A 334 1.10 6.18 -14.63
N VAL A 335 0.94 7.21 -13.82
CA VAL A 335 -0.13 7.32 -12.82
C VAL A 335 -0.88 8.61 -13.07
N GLY A 336 -2.21 8.60 -13.04
CA GLY A 336 -2.98 9.83 -13.16
C GLY A 336 -4.43 9.72 -12.74
N SER A 337 -5.06 10.88 -12.63
CA SER A 337 -6.48 11.07 -12.37
C SER A 337 -7.00 12.19 -13.26
N ARG A 338 -8.32 12.22 -13.50
CA ARG A 338 -8.97 13.40 -14.09
C ARG A 338 -8.85 14.64 -13.18
N ASP A 339 -8.71 14.43 -11.87
CA ASP A 339 -8.77 15.48 -10.85
C ASP A 339 -7.37 16.05 -10.48
N ALA A 340 -6.28 15.36 -10.88
CA ALA A 340 -4.94 15.54 -10.33
C ALA A 340 -3.80 15.20 -11.31
N GLY A 341 -4.01 15.48 -12.60
CA GLY A 341 -2.98 15.33 -13.62
C GLY A 341 -2.48 13.90 -13.85
N SER A 342 -1.29 13.78 -14.43
CA SER A 342 -0.66 12.47 -14.66
C SER A 342 0.87 12.55 -14.64
N VAL A 343 1.49 11.73 -13.79
CA VAL A 343 2.94 11.62 -13.63
C VAL A 343 3.46 10.37 -14.32
N LEU A 344 4.48 10.55 -15.16
CA LEU A 344 5.23 9.48 -15.80
C LEU A 344 6.58 9.29 -15.12
N LYS A 345 6.89 8.06 -14.70
CA LYS A 345 8.23 7.63 -14.26
C LYS A 345 8.77 6.58 -15.21
N THR A 346 10.08 6.58 -15.42
CA THR A 346 10.76 5.62 -16.29
C THR A 346 11.99 5.07 -15.58
N GLY A 347 12.41 3.88 -15.98
CA GLY A 347 13.59 3.23 -15.44
C GLY A 347 14.01 2.05 -16.30
N LYS A 348 15.00 1.30 -15.81
CA LYS A 348 15.60 0.18 -16.52
C LYS A 348 15.95 -0.94 -15.54
N VAL A 349 15.95 -2.16 -16.03
CA VAL A 349 16.46 -3.35 -15.34
C VAL A 349 17.51 -4.00 -16.25
N GLU A 350 18.68 -4.32 -15.72
CA GLU A 350 19.66 -5.18 -16.40
C GLU A 350 19.30 -6.65 -16.17
N VAL A 351 19.33 -7.46 -17.23
CA VAL A 351 19.10 -8.90 -17.18
C VAL A 351 20.37 -9.63 -17.59
N THR A 352 20.91 -10.45 -16.70
CA THR A 352 22.16 -11.20 -16.90
C THR A 352 21.94 -12.72 -16.87
N ASP A 353 22.80 -13.47 -17.53
CA ASP A 353 22.90 -14.93 -17.43
C ASP A 353 23.77 -15.38 -16.24
N GLU A 354 24.65 -14.51 -15.75
CA GLU A 354 25.42 -14.66 -14.52
C GLU A 354 24.51 -14.76 -13.29
N GLY A 355 25.00 -15.37 -12.21
CA GLY A 355 24.33 -15.30 -10.91
C GLY A 355 24.58 -13.93 -10.25
N LEU A 356 23.53 -13.32 -9.70
CA LEU A 356 23.63 -12.17 -8.81
C LEU A 356 24.48 -12.55 -7.58
N THR A 357 25.26 -11.59 -7.11
CA THR A 357 26.15 -11.69 -5.95
C THR A 357 25.60 -10.85 -4.79
N LEU A 358 26.21 -10.95 -3.60
CA LEU A 358 25.86 -10.05 -2.50
C LEU A 358 26.16 -8.57 -2.82
N ASN A 359 27.04 -8.26 -3.78
CA ASN A 359 27.27 -6.88 -4.23
C ASN A 359 26.06 -6.32 -5.00
N ASP A 360 25.19 -7.18 -5.54
CA ASP A 360 23.93 -6.81 -6.19
C ASP A 360 22.77 -6.71 -5.17
N ALA A 361 22.98 -7.05 -3.90
CA ALA A 361 21.94 -7.01 -2.87
C ALA A 361 21.71 -5.60 -2.29
N GLY A 362 20.61 -5.39 -1.56
CA GLY A 362 20.39 -4.16 -0.79
C GLY A 362 21.05 -4.19 0.60
N PRO A 363 20.99 -3.07 1.35
CA PRO A 363 21.73 -2.90 2.61
C PRO A 363 21.51 -4.00 3.64
N LEU A 364 20.30 -4.56 3.70
CA LEU A 364 19.93 -5.64 4.63
C LEU A 364 20.80 -6.91 4.48
N LEU A 365 21.29 -7.18 3.27
CA LEU A 365 22.15 -8.34 2.97
C LEU A 365 23.62 -7.96 2.70
N GLN A 366 23.91 -6.69 2.41
CA GLN A 366 25.28 -6.20 2.25
C GLN A 366 25.99 -5.95 3.59
N ASP A 367 25.31 -5.31 4.56
CA ASP A 367 25.93 -4.84 5.82
C ASP A 367 26.01 -5.90 6.94
N VAL A 368 25.92 -7.18 6.58
CA VAL A 368 25.85 -8.32 7.51
C VAL A 368 27.13 -8.41 8.35
N SER A 369 27.00 -8.07 9.64
CA SER A 369 28.14 -7.86 10.53
C SER A 369 28.42 -9.08 11.42
N GLY A 370 28.56 -10.26 10.81
CA GLY A 370 28.81 -11.55 11.46
C GLY A 370 28.38 -12.74 10.57
N PRO A 371 28.60 -13.99 10.98
CA PRO A 371 28.16 -15.16 10.22
C PRO A 371 26.64 -15.22 10.05
N VAL A 372 26.19 -15.82 8.96
CA VAL A 372 24.77 -16.10 8.70
C VAL A 372 24.36 -17.37 9.43
N VAL A 373 23.17 -17.37 10.03
CA VAL A 373 22.57 -18.58 10.61
C VAL A 373 21.32 -18.96 9.83
N VAL A 374 21.19 -20.23 9.48
CA VAL A 374 20.00 -20.78 8.83
C VAL A 374 19.32 -21.73 9.81
N ILE A 375 18.06 -21.44 10.14
CA ILE A 375 17.27 -22.08 11.19
C ILE A 375 15.86 -22.37 10.65
N GLY A 376 15.13 -23.35 11.19
CA GLY A 376 13.78 -23.71 10.72
C GLY A 376 13.65 -25.14 10.24
N ASP A 377 12.77 -25.34 9.26
CA ASP A 377 12.36 -26.64 8.73
C ASP A 377 13.15 -27.12 7.48
N SER A 378 12.60 -28.11 6.77
CA SER A 378 13.19 -28.75 5.58
C SER A 378 13.50 -27.79 4.44
N PHE A 379 12.71 -26.74 4.27
CA PHE A 379 12.95 -25.72 3.25
C PHE A 379 14.16 -24.84 3.60
N SER A 380 14.50 -24.70 4.88
CA SER A 380 15.71 -24.03 5.36
C SER A 380 16.91 -24.98 5.50
N SER A 381 16.70 -26.27 5.75
CA SER A 381 17.81 -27.24 5.79
C SER A 381 18.38 -27.53 4.41
N GLY A 382 17.55 -27.50 3.36
CA GLY A 382 17.93 -27.84 1.98
C GLY A 382 17.47 -29.22 1.52
N GLU A 383 16.40 -29.76 2.11
CA GLU A 383 15.73 -30.97 1.63
C GLU A 383 15.43 -30.87 0.12
N GLY A 384 15.78 -31.91 -0.64
CA GLY A 384 15.64 -31.94 -2.10
C GLY A 384 16.85 -31.39 -2.88
N ALA A 385 17.78 -30.69 -2.22
CA ALA A 385 19.04 -30.28 -2.83
C ALA A 385 20.06 -31.43 -2.94
N GLY A 386 19.89 -32.51 -2.16
CA GLY A 386 20.82 -33.63 -2.08
C GLY A 386 22.18 -33.27 -1.46
N SER A 387 23.12 -34.22 -1.46
CA SER A 387 24.48 -34.06 -0.91
C SER A 387 24.51 -33.48 0.51
N TYR A 388 23.70 -34.07 1.40
CA TYR A 388 23.54 -33.63 2.78
C TYR A 388 24.83 -33.80 3.60
N LEU A 389 25.07 -32.85 4.51
CA LEU A 389 26.19 -32.86 5.47
C LEU A 389 26.04 -33.94 6.55
N ASP A 390 24.81 -34.32 6.85
CA ASP A 390 24.45 -35.21 7.95
C ASP A 390 24.25 -36.64 7.40
N GLU A 391 25.33 -37.43 7.35
CA GLU A 391 25.28 -38.84 6.94
C GLU A 391 24.88 -39.76 8.10
N GLY A 392 23.58 -40.11 8.19
CA GLY A 392 23.03 -41.02 9.20
C GLY A 392 21.90 -40.40 10.02
N GLU A 393 21.26 -41.18 10.90
CA GLU A 393 20.20 -40.65 11.77
C GLU A 393 20.78 -39.86 12.96
N PRO A 394 20.18 -38.72 13.36
CA PRO A 394 18.95 -38.14 12.82
C PRO A 394 19.17 -37.29 11.57
N LYS A 395 18.35 -37.52 10.53
CA LYS A 395 18.52 -36.86 9.24
C LYS A 395 17.85 -35.50 9.15
N CYS A 396 18.53 -34.48 9.66
CA CYS A 396 18.12 -33.08 9.46
C CYS A 396 18.22 -32.59 8.01
N HIS A 397 18.84 -33.37 7.09
CA HIS A 397 18.97 -33.08 5.66
C HIS A 397 19.47 -31.64 5.40
N ARG A 398 20.61 -31.31 6.02
CA ARG A 398 21.30 -30.02 5.87
C ARG A 398 22.19 -30.05 4.64
N ALA A 399 21.97 -29.17 3.66
CA ALA A 399 22.76 -29.07 2.44
C ALA A 399 23.45 -27.70 2.31
N GLN A 400 24.72 -27.66 1.90
CA GLN A 400 25.41 -26.38 1.62
C GLN A 400 24.81 -25.61 0.43
N THR A 401 24.03 -26.30 -0.40
CA THR A 401 23.25 -25.75 -1.50
C THR A 401 21.88 -25.18 -1.06
N ALA A 402 21.52 -25.24 0.22
CA ALA A 402 20.32 -24.58 0.75
C ALA A 402 20.42 -23.05 0.57
N TYR A 403 19.29 -22.38 0.27
CA TYR A 403 19.26 -20.97 -0.13
C TYR A 403 20.04 -20.03 0.84
N GLY A 404 19.86 -20.21 2.15
CA GLY A 404 20.51 -19.38 3.17
C GLY A 404 22.01 -19.67 3.32
N ALA A 405 22.45 -20.88 2.96
CA ALA A 405 23.85 -21.28 2.97
C ALA A 405 24.60 -20.82 1.71
N VAL A 406 23.91 -20.80 0.56
CA VAL A 406 24.40 -20.14 -0.66
C VAL A 406 24.64 -18.65 -0.39
N LEU A 407 23.71 -17.98 0.31
CA LEU A 407 23.84 -16.55 0.65
C LEU A 407 24.88 -16.27 1.75
N GLY A 408 24.97 -17.09 2.79
CA GLY A 408 25.98 -16.93 3.85
C GLY A 408 27.38 -17.42 3.49
N GLY A 409 27.50 -18.21 2.42
CA GLY A 409 28.75 -18.77 1.94
C GLY A 409 29.52 -19.55 3.03
N ARG A 410 30.84 -19.36 3.05
CA ARG A 410 31.78 -20.10 3.93
C ARG A 410 31.63 -19.81 5.43
N GLN A 411 30.80 -18.84 5.83
CA GLN A 411 30.55 -18.45 7.22
C GLN A 411 29.09 -18.72 7.64
N THR A 412 28.46 -19.74 7.05
CA THR A 412 27.09 -20.15 7.42
C THR A 412 27.11 -21.19 8.53
N HIS A 413 26.28 -20.97 9.56
CA HIS A 413 25.88 -22.01 10.51
C HIS A 413 24.49 -22.56 10.11
N LEU A 414 24.42 -23.81 9.64
CA LEU A 414 23.14 -24.48 9.36
C LEU A 414 22.67 -25.22 10.62
N ILE A 415 21.63 -24.69 11.26
CA ILE A 415 20.95 -25.29 12.42
C ILE A 415 19.63 -25.95 12.00
N ALA A 416 18.97 -25.41 10.96
CA ALA A 416 17.71 -25.89 10.40
C ALA A 416 17.67 -27.41 10.23
N CYS A 417 16.50 -28.00 10.42
CA CYS A 417 16.34 -29.44 10.45
C CYS A 417 15.03 -29.88 9.79
N SER A 418 15.12 -30.82 8.86
CA SER A 418 13.96 -31.37 8.17
C SER A 418 12.91 -31.95 9.13
N GLY A 419 11.64 -31.59 8.89
CA GLY A 419 10.50 -31.99 9.72
C GLY A 419 10.25 -31.14 10.99
N ALA A 420 11.06 -30.12 11.29
CA ALA A 420 10.87 -29.28 12.48
C ALA A 420 9.52 -28.54 12.50
N VAL A 421 8.88 -28.48 13.67
CA VAL A 421 7.74 -27.58 13.96
C VAL A 421 8.16 -26.40 14.83
N THR A 422 7.29 -25.39 15.02
CA THR A 422 7.57 -24.22 15.89
C THR A 422 8.06 -24.59 17.30
N ALA A 423 7.58 -25.70 17.86
CA ALA A 423 8.02 -26.22 19.16
C ALA A 423 9.47 -26.72 19.15
N ASP A 424 9.94 -27.32 18.05
CA ASP A 424 11.32 -27.82 17.94
C ASP A 424 12.33 -26.68 17.71
N VAL A 425 11.87 -25.54 17.15
CA VAL A 425 12.67 -24.32 17.10
C VAL A 425 12.82 -23.70 18.51
N THR A 426 11.75 -23.72 19.31
CA THR A 426 11.66 -22.93 20.56
C THR A 426 12.02 -23.69 21.83
N ASP A 427 11.31 -24.78 22.14
CA ASP A 427 11.25 -25.35 23.50
C ASP A 427 11.68 -26.82 23.57
N LYS A 428 11.68 -27.54 22.44
CA LYS A 428 11.80 -29.01 22.37
C LYS A 428 12.98 -29.47 21.51
N SER A 429 13.69 -30.52 21.93
CA SER A 429 14.60 -31.25 21.05
C SER A 429 13.82 -32.07 20.03
N GLN A 430 14.13 -31.89 18.74
CA GLN A 430 13.52 -32.71 17.68
C GLN A 430 14.03 -34.16 17.73
N TYR A 431 15.33 -34.34 17.94
CA TYR A 431 16.02 -35.62 17.98
C TYR A 431 17.07 -35.67 19.11
N SER A 432 17.56 -36.87 19.42
CA SER A 432 18.70 -37.02 20.34
C SER A 432 19.95 -36.41 19.74
N GLY A 433 20.56 -35.45 20.45
CA GLY A 433 21.71 -34.68 19.96
C GLY A 433 21.34 -33.36 19.27
N GLU A 434 20.06 -33.16 18.92
CA GLU A 434 19.55 -31.93 18.31
C GLU A 434 18.77 -31.12 19.38
N PRO A 435 19.39 -30.13 20.04
CA PRO A 435 18.70 -29.26 21.01
C PRO A 435 17.65 -28.38 20.32
N PRO A 436 16.74 -27.72 21.07
CA PRO A 436 15.86 -26.71 20.49
C PRO A 436 16.67 -25.70 19.67
N GLN A 437 16.23 -25.36 18.46
CA GLN A 437 17.12 -24.66 17.52
C GLN A 437 17.55 -23.26 18.02
N VAL A 438 16.72 -22.57 18.82
CA VAL A 438 17.14 -21.31 19.51
C VAL A 438 18.24 -21.53 20.54
N LYS A 439 18.34 -22.72 21.15
CA LYS A 439 19.40 -23.08 22.08
C LYS A 439 20.71 -23.33 21.34
N ALA A 440 20.68 -24.06 20.22
CA ALA A 440 21.84 -24.17 19.32
C ALA A 440 22.34 -22.79 18.87
N LEU A 441 21.42 -21.90 18.47
CA LEU A 441 21.74 -20.51 18.08
C LEU A 441 22.37 -19.71 19.24
N GLN A 442 21.91 -19.89 20.48
CA GLN A 442 22.52 -19.27 21.67
C GLN A 442 23.92 -19.80 21.97
N ASP A 443 24.16 -21.10 21.75
CA ASP A 443 25.41 -21.78 22.07
C ASP A 443 26.51 -21.61 21.00
N LEU A 444 26.19 -21.01 19.84
CA LEU A 444 27.20 -20.61 18.86
C LEU A 444 28.26 -19.68 19.51
N PRO A 445 29.57 -19.95 19.29
CA PRO A 445 30.65 -19.11 19.83
C PRO A 445 30.72 -17.74 19.13
N ASP A 446 30.27 -17.67 17.88
CA ASP A 446 30.23 -16.46 17.07
C ASP A 446 29.05 -15.55 17.44
N ASN A 447 29.02 -14.36 16.84
CA ASN A 447 27.93 -13.40 16.98
C ASN A 447 27.20 -13.29 15.64
N PRO A 448 26.05 -13.97 15.44
CA PRO A 448 25.32 -13.97 14.17
C PRO A 448 25.10 -12.56 13.61
N GLY A 449 25.35 -12.37 12.32
CA GLY A 449 25.10 -11.10 11.62
C GLY A 449 23.69 -11.02 11.04
N LEU A 450 23.11 -12.16 10.66
CA LEU A 450 21.82 -12.31 9.98
C LEU A 450 21.26 -13.71 10.26
N VAL A 451 19.93 -13.85 10.32
CA VAL A 451 19.24 -15.14 10.45
C VAL A 451 18.21 -15.33 9.34
N TYR A 452 18.22 -16.48 8.66
CA TYR A 452 17.18 -16.92 7.72
C TYR A 452 16.31 -18.01 8.33
N LEU A 453 15.00 -17.98 8.06
CA LEU A 453 14.05 -18.96 8.60
C LEU A 453 12.86 -19.27 7.68
N THR A 454 12.49 -20.55 7.62
CA THR A 454 11.16 -21.08 7.22
C THR A 454 10.60 -21.95 8.36
N ILE A 455 9.35 -21.75 8.77
CA ILE A 455 8.66 -22.60 9.75
C ILE A 455 7.13 -22.43 9.63
N GLY A 456 6.37 -23.46 10.06
CA GLY A 456 4.90 -23.45 10.06
C GLY A 456 4.26 -24.50 9.14
N GLY A 457 4.95 -24.95 8.09
CA GLY A 457 4.45 -25.99 7.18
C GLY A 457 4.23 -27.33 7.89
N ASN A 458 5.18 -27.76 8.73
CA ASN A 458 5.01 -29.00 9.50
C ASN A 458 3.94 -28.85 10.60
N ASP A 459 3.76 -27.66 11.18
CA ASP A 459 2.75 -27.39 12.21
C ASP A 459 1.32 -27.61 11.70
N ILE A 460 1.05 -27.38 10.41
CA ILE A 460 -0.25 -27.64 9.76
C ILE A 460 -0.35 -29.06 9.16
N GLY A 461 0.65 -29.92 9.39
CA GLY A 461 0.71 -31.28 8.85
C GLY A 461 0.86 -31.34 7.32
N PHE A 462 1.59 -30.40 6.71
CA PHE A 462 1.70 -30.26 5.24
C PHE A 462 2.16 -31.54 4.55
N LYS A 463 3.07 -32.31 5.16
CA LYS A 463 3.51 -33.64 4.69
C LYS A 463 2.33 -34.60 4.46
N ASP A 464 1.39 -34.69 5.40
CA ASP A 464 0.23 -35.58 5.29
C ASP A 464 -0.73 -35.13 4.19
N ILE A 465 -0.82 -33.82 3.95
CA ILE A 465 -1.61 -33.25 2.86
C ILE A 465 -1.01 -33.66 1.52
N VAL A 466 0.29 -33.43 1.33
CA VAL A 466 1.02 -33.78 0.11
C VAL A 466 0.94 -35.29 -0.16
N GLN A 467 1.13 -36.13 0.87
CA GLN A 467 0.96 -37.58 0.75
C GLN A 467 -0.49 -37.98 0.41
N GLY A 468 -1.50 -37.31 0.96
CA GLY A 468 -2.91 -37.54 0.63
C GLY A 468 -3.27 -37.18 -0.82
N CYS A 469 -2.69 -36.10 -1.37
CA CYS A 469 -2.93 -35.66 -2.75
C CYS A 469 -2.13 -36.46 -3.79
N ILE A 470 -1.04 -37.11 -3.39
CA ILE A 470 -0.24 -37.98 -4.29
C ILE A 470 -0.74 -39.43 -4.22
N GLY A 471 -1.08 -39.93 -3.03
CA GLY A 471 -1.48 -41.33 -2.83
C GLY A 471 -2.96 -41.63 -3.09
N GLY A 472 -3.76 -40.63 -3.47
CA GLY A 472 -5.20 -40.74 -3.66
C GLY A 472 -5.76 -39.45 -4.24
N ASN A 473 -7.03 -39.14 -3.93
CA ASN A 473 -7.60 -37.83 -4.21
C ASN A 473 -7.85 -37.12 -2.88
N CYS A 474 -7.17 -35.98 -2.64
CA CYS A 474 -7.25 -35.27 -1.37
C CYS A 474 -8.45 -34.31 -1.25
N THR A 475 -9.21 -34.10 -2.33
CA THR A 475 -10.39 -33.22 -2.36
C THR A 475 -11.72 -33.97 -2.15
N VAL A 476 -11.71 -35.31 -2.04
CA VAL A 476 -12.94 -36.10 -1.76
C VAL A 476 -13.57 -35.80 -0.40
N ASN A 477 -12.76 -35.49 0.62
CA ASN A 477 -13.26 -35.20 1.97
C ASN A 477 -13.26 -33.68 2.22
N ARG A 478 -14.28 -33.05 1.65
CA ARG A 478 -14.66 -31.65 1.83
C ARG A 478 -14.61 -31.14 3.28
N ALA A 479 -15.05 -31.95 4.25
CA ALA A 479 -15.07 -31.55 5.66
C ALA A 479 -13.66 -31.49 6.25
N GLU A 480 -12.79 -32.44 5.89
CA GLU A 480 -11.39 -32.44 6.27
C GLU A 480 -10.60 -31.32 5.59
N MET A 481 -10.87 -31.02 4.31
CA MET A 481 -10.31 -29.83 3.63
C MET A 481 -10.64 -28.55 4.39
N THR A 482 -11.91 -28.42 4.77
CA THR A 482 -12.46 -27.25 5.46
C THR A 482 -11.86 -27.04 6.83
N ARG A 483 -11.73 -28.13 7.60
CA ARG A 483 -11.05 -28.14 8.89
C ARG A 483 -9.60 -27.67 8.74
N ARG A 484 -8.84 -28.27 7.82
CA ARG A 484 -7.43 -27.90 7.58
C ARG A 484 -7.25 -26.43 7.20
N LEU A 485 -8.06 -25.90 6.28
CA LEU A 485 -8.00 -24.49 5.89
C LEU A 485 -8.35 -23.54 7.06
N SER A 486 -9.27 -23.94 7.94
CA SER A 486 -9.65 -23.17 9.13
C SER A 486 -8.64 -23.27 10.29
N ASP A 487 -7.82 -24.33 10.32
CA ASP A 487 -6.79 -24.54 11.33
C ASP A 487 -5.54 -23.68 11.06
N ILE A 488 -5.14 -23.48 9.79
CA ILE A 488 -3.91 -22.75 9.41
C ILE A 488 -3.75 -21.38 10.12
N PRO A 489 -4.74 -20.47 10.13
CA PRO A 489 -4.57 -19.15 10.75
C PRO A 489 -4.38 -19.19 12.27
N GLN A 490 -4.78 -20.29 12.93
CA GLN A 490 -4.67 -20.44 14.39
C GLN A 490 -3.21 -20.56 14.85
N HIS A 491 -2.29 -20.93 13.95
CA HIS A 491 -0.86 -21.03 14.23
C HIS A 491 -0.14 -19.66 14.27
N LYS A 492 -0.80 -18.53 13.99
CA LYS A 492 -0.17 -17.18 13.97
C LYS A 492 0.61 -16.86 15.25
N GLU A 493 0.05 -17.18 16.43
CA GLU A 493 0.70 -16.86 17.70
C GLU A 493 1.89 -17.79 18.04
N SER A 494 1.90 -19.05 17.59
CA SER A 494 3.08 -19.91 17.75
C SER A 494 4.22 -19.46 16.82
N LEU A 495 3.90 -18.99 15.61
CA LEU A 495 4.85 -18.35 14.70
C LEU A 495 5.44 -17.08 15.33
N LYS A 496 4.61 -16.16 15.85
CA LYS A 496 5.06 -14.95 16.57
C LYS A 496 5.95 -15.27 17.78
N LYS A 497 5.58 -16.28 18.59
CA LYS A 497 6.41 -16.76 19.71
C LYS A 497 7.78 -17.23 19.19
N THR A 498 7.80 -17.98 18.10
CA THR A 498 9.01 -18.54 17.48
C THR A 498 9.94 -17.45 16.97
N TYR A 499 9.45 -16.52 16.16
CA TYR A 499 10.26 -15.42 15.63
C TYR A 499 10.83 -14.55 16.74
N ARG A 500 10.03 -14.26 17.78
CA ARG A 500 10.50 -13.53 18.96
C ARG A 500 11.61 -14.26 19.71
N ALA A 501 11.51 -15.59 19.87
CA ALA A 501 12.53 -16.39 20.53
C ALA A 501 13.84 -16.42 19.73
N VAL A 502 13.77 -16.59 18.41
CA VAL A 502 14.92 -16.50 17.49
C VAL A 502 15.59 -15.13 17.56
N MET A 503 14.79 -14.05 17.51
CA MET A 503 15.31 -12.68 17.63
C MET A 503 16.05 -12.43 18.95
N LYS A 504 15.50 -12.90 20.08
CA LYS A 504 16.17 -12.79 21.39
C LYS A 504 17.47 -13.61 21.45
N ALA A 505 17.49 -14.81 20.87
CA ALA A 505 18.67 -15.67 20.81
C ALA A 505 19.81 -15.07 19.95
N ALA A 506 19.50 -14.47 18.81
CA ALA A 506 20.47 -13.79 17.95
C ALA A 506 20.97 -12.45 18.53
N ASN A 507 20.14 -11.78 19.33
CA ASN A 507 20.33 -10.40 19.77
C ASN A 507 20.36 -10.22 21.30
N THR A 508 21.07 -11.08 22.00
CA THR A 508 21.43 -10.82 23.41
C THR A 508 22.24 -9.53 23.52
N ARG A 509 22.15 -8.83 24.67
CA ARG A 509 22.84 -7.55 24.89
C ARG A 509 24.34 -7.61 24.57
N ASP A 510 25.00 -8.71 24.93
CA ASP A 510 26.42 -8.93 24.65
C ASP A 510 26.72 -9.14 23.16
N ARG A 511 25.85 -9.86 22.43
CA ARG A 511 25.99 -10.05 20.98
C ARG A 511 25.78 -8.73 20.23
N VAL A 512 24.79 -7.92 20.61
CA VAL A 512 24.56 -6.58 20.06
C VAL A 512 25.76 -5.66 20.36
N LYS A 513 26.29 -5.69 21.59
CA LYS A 513 27.50 -4.92 21.97
C LYS A 513 28.73 -5.32 21.16
N LYS A 514 28.95 -6.63 20.94
CA LYS A 514 30.05 -7.16 20.11
C LYS A 514 29.91 -6.79 18.63
N ARG A 515 28.70 -6.53 18.14
CA ARG A 515 28.41 -5.99 16.80
C ARG A 515 28.30 -4.45 16.78
N HIS A 516 28.93 -3.77 17.75
CA HIS A 516 28.95 -2.30 17.84
C HIS A 516 27.56 -1.63 17.85
N GLY A 517 26.56 -2.29 18.46
CA GLY A 517 25.18 -1.81 18.50
C GLY A 517 24.29 -2.34 17.37
N LYS A 518 24.86 -2.99 16.33
CA LYS A 518 24.06 -3.58 15.25
C LYS A 518 23.25 -4.80 15.73
N VAL A 519 21.96 -4.77 15.46
CA VAL A 519 21.02 -5.88 15.64
C VAL A 519 21.05 -6.76 14.39
N ALA A 520 21.13 -8.08 14.57
CA ALA A 520 21.03 -9.05 13.50
C ALA A 520 19.55 -9.25 13.14
N PRO A 521 19.12 -8.97 11.90
CA PRO A 521 17.74 -9.12 11.49
C PRO A 521 17.38 -10.60 11.29
N LEU A 522 16.07 -10.89 11.34
CA LEU A 522 15.50 -12.19 10.95
C LEU A 522 14.72 -12.03 9.65
N ILE A 523 15.16 -12.71 8.60
CA ILE A 523 14.44 -12.81 7.33
C ILE A 523 13.64 -14.12 7.37
N VAL A 524 12.33 -13.98 7.56
CA VAL A 524 11.38 -15.09 7.43
C VAL A 524 11.02 -15.19 5.95
N SER A 525 11.43 -16.29 5.32
CA SER A 525 11.09 -16.54 3.93
C SER A 525 9.75 -17.26 3.84
N PRO A 526 8.86 -16.92 2.89
CA PRO A 526 7.69 -17.73 2.62
C PRO A 526 8.07 -19.05 1.95
N TYR A 527 7.11 -19.98 1.92
CA TYR A 527 7.21 -21.16 1.08
C TYR A 527 6.94 -20.78 -0.38
N PRO A 528 7.85 -21.10 -1.33
CA PRO A 528 7.59 -20.92 -2.76
C PRO A 528 6.35 -21.71 -3.21
N ASP A 529 5.56 -21.19 -4.15
CA ASP A 529 4.44 -21.92 -4.76
C ASP A 529 4.95 -22.82 -5.89
N PRO A 530 4.92 -24.17 -5.72
CA PRO A 530 5.39 -25.09 -6.74
C PRO A 530 4.33 -25.39 -7.80
N LEU A 531 3.14 -24.78 -7.73
CA LEU A 531 1.98 -25.08 -8.57
C LEU A 531 1.66 -23.96 -9.56
N TRP A 532 1.10 -24.33 -10.71
CA TRP A 532 0.55 -23.40 -11.71
C TRP A 532 -0.94 -23.07 -11.41
N GLU A 533 -1.52 -22.13 -12.16
CA GLU A 533 -2.97 -21.90 -12.23
C GLU A 533 -3.78 -23.15 -12.64
N ALA A 534 -4.96 -23.33 -12.02
CA ALA A 534 -5.79 -24.52 -12.20
C ALA A 534 -6.35 -24.68 -13.64
N GLU A 535 -6.34 -23.60 -14.43
CA GLU A 535 -6.90 -23.55 -15.78
C GLU A 535 -6.04 -24.24 -16.85
N GLN A 536 -4.76 -24.51 -16.58
CA GLN A 536 -3.86 -25.20 -17.53
C GLN A 536 -3.90 -26.73 -17.46
N GLY A 537 -4.83 -27.30 -16.69
CA GLY A 537 -5.13 -28.74 -16.71
C GLY A 537 -4.21 -29.60 -15.85
N ASN A 538 -4.16 -30.91 -16.15
CA ASN A 538 -3.48 -31.90 -15.30
C ASN A 538 -1.96 -31.68 -15.29
N CYS A 539 -1.43 -31.26 -14.14
CA CYS A 539 -0.01 -31.23 -13.86
C CYS A 539 0.52 -32.67 -13.86
N ALA A 540 1.15 -33.08 -14.96
CA ALA A 540 1.54 -34.47 -15.24
C ALA A 540 2.85 -34.86 -14.54
N THR A 541 2.81 -34.94 -13.21
CA THR A 541 3.84 -35.67 -12.46
C THR A 541 3.76 -37.17 -12.77
N VAL A 542 4.93 -37.82 -12.80
CA VAL A 542 5.16 -39.27 -12.88
C VAL A 542 4.81 -40.02 -14.18
N VAL A 543 5.88 -40.37 -14.91
CA VAL A 543 6.00 -41.56 -15.79
C VAL A 543 4.89 -41.70 -16.86
N PRO A 544 5.17 -41.36 -18.13
CA PRO A 544 4.23 -41.49 -19.26
C PRO A 544 3.60 -42.88 -19.45
N VAL A 545 4.24 -43.92 -18.90
CA VAL A 545 3.82 -45.34 -18.99
C VAL A 545 2.70 -45.70 -18.01
N LEU A 546 2.52 -44.98 -16.89
CA LEU A 546 1.62 -45.42 -15.80
C LEU A 546 0.39 -44.53 -15.54
N LYS A 547 0.41 -43.23 -15.89
CA LYS A 547 -0.72 -42.28 -15.70
C LYS A 547 -1.33 -42.25 -14.26
N ALA A 548 -0.56 -42.62 -13.24
CA ALA A 548 -1.11 -42.97 -11.94
C ALA A 548 -1.13 -41.85 -10.87
N PHE A 549 -0.46 -40.71 -11.11
CA PHE A 549 -0.11 -39.75 -10.06
C PHE A 549 -0.15 -38.27 -10.53
N SER A 550 -1.20 -37.87 -11.27
CA SER A 550 -1.40 -36.48 -11.69
C SER A 550 -2.30 -35.71 -10.71
N LEU A 551 -1.88 -34.52 -10.27
CA LEU A 551 -2.76 -33.62 -9.52
C LEU A 551 -3.89 -33.10 -10.40
N SER A 552 -5.14 -33.25 -9.96
CA SER A 552 -6.30 -32.67 -10.63
C SER A 552 -6.37 -31.14 -10.43
N PRO A 553 -7.09 -30.39 -11.27
CA PRO A 553 -7.33 -28.96 -11.06
C PRO A 553 -7.90 -28.62 -9.67
N SER A 554 -8.69 -29.53 -9.08
CA SER A 554 -9.22 -29.36 -7.72
C SER A 554 -8.14 -29.43 -6.64
N GLU A 555 -7.16 -30.30 -6.82
CA GLU A 555 -6.07 -30.52 -5.86
C GLU A 555 -4.99 -29.45 -6.01
N ILE A 556 -4.73 -29.00 -7.24
CA ILE A 556 -3.93 -27.80 -7.53
C ILE A 556 -4.56 -26.59 -6.83
N SER A 557 -5.87 -26.37 -6.98
CA SER A 557 -6.60 -25.29 -6.32
C SER A 557 -6.53 -25.40 -4.78
N TYR A 558 -6.70 -26.59 -4.22
CA TYR A 558 -6.64 -26.82 -2.77
C TYR A 558 -5.23 -26.61 -2.20
N GLY A 559 -4.19 -27.15 -2.86
CA GLY A 559 -2.79 -26.94 -2.48
C GLY A 559 -2.39 -25.45 -2.51
N ARG A 560 -2.82 -24.70 -3.53
CA ARG A 560 -2.59 -23.25 -3.61
C ARG A 560 -3.37 -22.47 -2.54
N GLN A 561 -4.57 -22.90 -2.17
CA GLN A 561 -5.31 -22.29 -1.04
C GLN A 561 -4.56 -22.49 0.29
N ILE A 562 -4.02 -23.69 0.55
CA ILE A 562 -3.21 -23.97 1.75
C ILE A 562 -1.95 -23.10 1.78
N LEU A 563 -1.17 -23.07 0.69
CA LEU A 563 0.06 -22.27 0.61
C LEU A 563 -0.24 -20.77 0.76
N THR A 564 -1.33 -20.27 0.16
CA THR A 564 -1.77 -18.88 0.29
C THR A 564 -2.11 -18.53 1.73
N LEU A 565 -2.89 -19.37 2.43
CA LEU A 565 -3.24 -19.14 3.84
C LEU A 565 -2.03 -19.27 4.77
N LEU A 566 -1.13 -20.23 4.52
CA LEU A 566 0.09 -20.41 5.30
C LEU A 566 1.03 -19.20 5.16
N ASN A 567 1.34 -18.81 3.93
CA ASN A 567 2.20 -17.65 3.65
C ASN A 567 1.57 -16.34 4.18
N ARG A 568 0.24 -16.17 4.08
CA ARG A 568 -0.47 -15.05 4.71
C ARG A 568 -0.32 -15.08 6.24
N THR A 569 -0.52 -16.22 6.88
CA THR A 569 -0.40 -16.37 8.35
C THR A 569 1.03 -16.07 8.82
N VAL A 570 2.04 -16.53 8.07
CA VAL A 570 3.46 -16.22 8.28
C VAL A 570 3.73 -14.71 8.14
N ARG A 571 3.26 -14.08 7.05
CA ARG A 571 3.42 -12.64 6.79
C ARG A 571 2.74 -11.79 7.85
N ASP A 572 1.53 -12.15 8.25
CA ASP A 572 0.73 -11.39 9.22
C ASP A 572 1.39 -11.50 10.63
N ALA A 573 1.94 -12.67 10.99
CA ALA A 573 2.79 -12.86 12.17
C ALA A 573 4.06 -11.99 12.16
N VAL A 574 4.77 -11.93 11.03
CA VAL A 574 5.95 -11.03 10.86
C VAL A 574 5.54 -9.56 10.96
N THR A 575 4.44 -9.19 10.32
CA THR A 575 3.95 -7.79 10.27
C THR A 575 3.57 -7.28 11.66
N GLU A 576 2.88 -8.09 12.47
CA GLU A 576 2.59 -7.73 13.86
C GLU A 576 3.86 -7.59 14.70
N LEU A 577 4.81 -8.53 14.57
CA LEU A 577 6.05 -8.48 15.34
C LEU A 577 6.99 -7.34 14.89
N SER A 578 6.94 -6.95 13.63
CA SER A 578 7.61 -5.76 13.08
C SER A 578 7.00 -4.47 13.62
N LYS A 579 5.66 -4.37 13.70
CA LYS A 579 4.94 -3.27 14.36
C LYS A 579 5.26 -3.16 15.87
N GLU A 580 5.60 -4.26 16.53
CA GLU A 580 6.13 -4.26 17.92
C GLU A 580 7.58 -3.75 18.03
N GLY A 581 8.25 -3.47 16.91
CA GLY A 581 9.61 -2.92 16.88
C GLY A 581 10.72 -3.97 16.82
N TYR A 582 10.46 -5.22 16.41
CA TYR A 582 11.53 -6.18 16.12
C TYR A 582 11.95 -6.08 14.63
N PRO A 583 13.27 -6.14 14.31
CA PRO A 583 13.72 -6.25 12.92
C PRO A 583 13.52 -7.66 12.35
N VAL A 584 12.26 -7.97 12.04
CA VAL A 584 11.83 -9.19 11.34
C VAL A 584 11.18 -8.79 10.02
N TYR A 585 11.57 -9.48 8.95
CA TYR A 585 11.21 -9.16 7.57
C TYR A 585 10.59 -10.39 6.88
N TYR A 586 9.71 -10.15 5.91
CA TYR A 586 9.04 -11.18 5.14
C TYR A 586 9.34 -11.01 3.64
N ALA A 587 9.98 -12.00 3.04
CA ALA A 587 10.47 -11.92 1.66
C ALA A 587 9.39 -12.32 0.62
N GLN A 588 8.40 -11.46 0.42
CA GLN A 588 7.20 -11.75 -0.40
C GLN A 588 7.50 -12.25 -1.83
N ASP A 589 8.55 -11.74 -2.48
CA ASP A 589 8.87 -12.04 -3.89
C ASP A 589 9.33 -13.49 -4.13
N VAL A 590 9.68 -14.21 -3.05
CA VAL A 590 10.02 -15.64 -3.10
C VAL A 590 8.82 -16.52 -3.48
N VAL A 591 7.57 -16.12 -3.17
CA VAL A 591 6.39 -16.97 -3.38
C VAL A 591 6.26 -17.41 -4.84
N ASP A 592 6.51 -16.50 -5.78
CA ASP A 592 6.33 -16.75 -7.22
C ASP A 592 7.67 -16.96 -7.95
N LEU A 593 8.76 -17.30 -7.24
CA LEU A 593 10.10 -17.45 -7.83
C LEU A 593 10.15 -18.46 -8.99
N ALA A 594 9.29 -19.47 -8.94
CA ALA A 594 9.20 -20.54 -9.93
C ALA A 594 8.19 -20.25 -11.04
N LYS A 595 7.42 -19.15 -10.95
CA LYS A 595 6.38 -18.84 -11.93
C LYS A 595 6.89 -17.85 -12.99
N PRO A 596 6.50 -17.99 -14.26
CA PRO A 596 5.70 -19.10 -14.77
C PRO A 596 6.50 -20.41 -14.91
N ASN A 597 7.72 -20.35 -15.46
CA ASN A 597 8.24 -21.46 -16.25
C ASN A 597 8.94 -22.60 -15.48
N HIS A 598 9.02 -22.56 -14.16
CA HIS A 598 9.81 -23.48 -13.35
C HIS A 598 9.03 -24.17 -12.21
N THR A 599 7.68 -24.19 -12.30
CA THR A 599 6.82 -24.94 -11.38
C THR A 599 7.07 -26.45 -11.47
N MET A 600 6.50 -27.26 -10.56
CA MET A 600 6.59 -28.72 -10.63
C MET A 600 5.98 -29.32 -11.91
N CYS A 601 5.17 -28.53 -12.64
CA CYS A 601 4.52 -28.91 -13.88
C CYS A 601 5.41 -28.67 -15.12
N ASN A 602 6.58 -28.03 -14.97
CA ASN A 602 7.52 -27.74 -16.05
C ASN A 602 8.62 -28.80 -16.15
N ASP A 603 9.21 -28.97 -17.35
CA ASP A 603 10.30 -29.92 -17.57
C ASP A 603 11.59 -29.50 -16.83
N ASP A 604 11.84 -28.20 -16.73
CA ASP A 604 12.90 -27.51 -16.01
C ASP A 604 12.44 -26.96 -14.64
N SER A 605 11.65 -27.76 -13.93
CA SER A 605 11.18 -27.51 -12.56
C SER A 605 12.29 -27.19 -11.56
N TYR A 606 12.09 -26.14 -10.76
CA TYR A 606 12.89 -25.82 -9.57
C TYR A 606 12.62 -26.71 -8.36
N PHE A 607 11.61 -27.58 -8.43
CA PHE A 607 11.27 -28.52 -7.36
C PHE A 607 11.61 -29.96 -7.75
N VAL A 608 11.85 -30.80 -6.75
CA VAL A 608 12.00 -32.24 -6.91
C VAL A 608 10.67 -32.84 -7.37
N LYS A 609 10.64 -33.23 -8.64
CA LYS A 609 9.51 -33.95 -9.26
C LYS A 609 9.53 -35.41 -8.83
N ILE A 610 8.34 -36.00 -8.80
CA ILE A 610 8.17 -37.44 -8.64
C ILE A 610 8.44 -38.09 -10.00
N ASP A 611 9.59 -38.73 -10.15
CA ASP A 611 9.97 -39.47 -11.36
C ASP A 611 10.82 -40.71 -11.02
N THR A 612 11.24 -41.46 -12.05
CA THR A 612 12.10 -42.65 -11.86
C THR A 612 13.49 -42.32 -11.33
N SER A 613 13.96 -41.07 -11.42
CA SER A 613 15.21 -40.61 -10.81
C SER A 613 15.07 -40.37 -9.32
N ALA A 614 13.94 -39.82 -8.85
CA ALA A 614 13.65 -39.70 -7.42
C ALA A 614 13.56 -41.09 -6.76
N ILE A 615 12.96 -42.06 -7.46
CA ILE A 615 12.92 -43.47 -7.02
C ILE A 615 14.32 -44.10 -6.99
N SER A 616 15.25 -43.69 -7.88
CA SER A 616 16.62 -44.22 -7.92
C SER A 616 17.62 -43.49 -7.02
N ARG A 617 17.40 -42.23 -6.63
CA ARG A 617 18.23 -41.52 -5.64
C ARG A 617 18.21 -42.19 -4.26
N GLY A 618 17.11 -42.85 -3.92
CA GLY A 618 17.00 -43.72 -2.74
C GLY A 618 17.52 -45.15 -2.92
N ALA A 619 18.16 -45.49 -4.05
CA ALA A 619 18.46 -46.87 -4.44
C ALA A 619 19.96 -47.23 -4.42
N THR A 620 20.76 -46.64 -3.52
CA THR A 620 22.11 -47.15 -3.22
C THR A 620 22.10 -48.44 -2.38
N ASP A 621 21.03 -48.69 -1.61
CA ASP A 621 20.84 -49.94 -0.83
C ASP A 621 19.70 -50.86 -1.35
N PHE A 622 18.94 -50.44 -2.36
CA PHE A 622 17.70 -51.14 -2.76
C PHE A 622 17.87 -52.14 -3.91
N GLY A 623 18.48 -53.28 -3.60
CA GLY A 623 18.63 -54.40 -4.53
C GLY A 623 17.30 -54.96 -5.05
N LYS A 624 17.07 -54.82 -6.36
CA LYS A 624 16.21 -55.64 -7.26
C LYS A 624 14.70 -55.80 -7.00
N ASP A 625 14.14 -55.55 -5.81
CA ASP A 625 12.71 -55.78 -5.51
C ASP A 625 11.84 -54.50 -5.41
N ALA A 626 12.36 -53.33 -5.81
CA ALA A 626 11.69 -52.03 -5.69
C ALA A 626 10.25 -51.98 -6.28
N ALA A 627 10.05 -52.52 -7.49
CA ALA A 627 8.73 -52.56 -8.14
C ALA A 627 7.71 -53.42 -7.37
N LYS A 628 8.17 -54.44 -6.66
CA LYS A 628 7.32 -55.39 -5.93
C LYS A 628 6.84 -54.81 -4.60
N ASN A 629 7.73 -54.09 -3.90
CA ASN A 629 7.40 -53.41 -2.66
C ASN A 629 6.56 -52.14 -2.90
N PHE A 630 6.78 -51.42 -4.00
CA PHE A 630 5.94 -50.29 -4.42
C PHE A 630 4.48 -50.73 -4.70
N MET A 631 4.29 -51.85 -5.41
CA MET A 631 2.95 -52.43 -5.62
C MET A 631 2.27 -52.89 -4.33
N LYS A 632 3.04 -53.27 -3.30
CA LYS A 632 2.51 -53.69 -1.99
C LYS A 632 2.06 -52.50 -1.12
N TRP A 633 2.64 -51.32 -1.34
CA TRP A 633 2.23 -50.06 -0.71
C TRP A 633 0.88 -49.54 -1.23
N LEU A 634 0.53 -49.85 -2.50
CA LEU A 634 -0.73 -49.44 -3.15
C LEU A 634 -2.00 -50.15 -2.63
N HIS A 635 -1.88 -51.09 -1.69
CA HIS A 635 -3.01 -51.83 -1.11
C HIS A 635 -3.01 -51.76 0.43
N PRO A 636 -3.56 -50.68 1.04
CA PRO A 636 -3.43 -50.42 2.48
C PRO A 636 -4.24 -51.35 3.41
N SER A 637 -5.19 -52.12 2.87
CA SER A 637 -6.15 -52.92 3.65
C SER A 637 -5.51 -54.04 4.49
N ASP A 638 -4.34 -54.52 4.10
CA ASP A 638 -3.70 -55.69 4.72
C ASP A 638 -2.67 -55.29 5.82
N ALA A 639 -2.37 -53.99 5.94
CA ALA A 639 -1.27 -53.46 6.77
C ALA A 639 -1.61 -53.26 8.26
N LEU A 640 -2.76 -53.73 8.73
CA LEU A 640 -3.23 -53.53 10.12
C LEU A 640 -2.79 -54.62 11.12
N SER A 641 -2.01 -55.62 10.71
CA SER A 641 -1.81 -56.85 11.53
C SER A 641 -0.38 -57.18 11.97
N GLN A 642 0.67 -56.58 11.41
CA GLN A 642 2.06 -56.87 11.82
C GLN A 642 2.93 -55.60 11.82
N GLY A 643 3.62 -55.36 12.94
CA GLY A 643 4.52 -54.22 13.13
C GLY A 643 5.80 -54.38 12.33
N VAL A 644 5.85 -53.74 11.16
CA VAL A 644 7.03 -53.64 10.30
C VAL A 644 7.49 -52.18 10.28
N ASP A 645 8.80 -51.96 10.41
CA ASP A 645 9.41 -50.64 10.43
C ASP A 645 9.00 -49.79 9.22
N ARG A 646 8.58 -48.55 9.50
CA ARG A 646 8.18 -47.55 8.49
C ARG A 646 9.40 -46.89 7.84
N ALA A 647 10.31 -47.69 7.27
CA ALA A 647 11.37 -47.20 6.41
C ALA A 647 10.77 -46.70 5.08
N VAL A 648 10.43 -45.42 5.04
CA VAL A 648 9.94 -44.75 3.83
C VAL A 648 11.07 -44.69 2.78
N PRO A 649 10.86 -45.07 1.52
CA PRO A 649 11.91 -45.02 0.50
C PRO A 649 12.47 -43.60 0.29
N TYR A 650 13.80 -43.52 0.16
CA TYR A 650 14.63 -42.30 0.11
C TYR A 650 14.47 -41.46 -1.18
N GLY A 651 13.24 -41.08 -1.51
CA GLY A 651 12.93 -40.25 -2.67
C GLY A 651 11.56 -39.59 -2.65
N ILE A 652 10.67 -39.96 -1.72
CA ILE A 652 9.34 -39.33 -1.59
C ILE A 652 9.25 -38.25 -0.52
N ALA A 653 10.26 -38.10 0.35
CA ALA A 653 10.34 -37.03 1.35
C ALA A 653 10.74 -35.69 0.70
N GLU A 654 11.66 -35.74 -0.26
CA GLU A 654 12.17 -34.60 -1.03
C GLU A 654 11.14 -33.98 -1.98
N VAL A 655 10.04 -34.69 -2.28
CA VAL A 655 9.04 -34.28 -3.27
C VAL A 655 8.47 -32.90 -2.95
N ALA A 656 8.34 -32.07 -4.00
CA ALA A 656 7.88 -30.69 -3.93
C ALA A 656 8.75 -29.73 -3.07
N HIS A 657 9.88 -30.18 -2.53
CA HIS A 657 10.93 -29.28 -2.02
C HIS A 657 11.80 -28.77 -3.20
N PRO A 658 12.48 -27.62 -3.06
CA PRO A 658 13.38 -27.13 -4.09
C PRO A 658 14.55 -28.07 -4.35
N ASN A 659 14.95 -28.19 -5.60
CA ASN A 659 16.23 -28.82 -5.98
C ASN A 659 17.37 -27.79 -5.95
N VAL A 660 18.59 -28.17 -6.35
CA VAL A 660 19.74 -27.24 -6.38
C VAL A 660 19.45 -25.97 -7.22
N PRO A 661 18.99 -26.05 -8.48
CA PRO A 661 18.49 -24.88 -9.22
C PRO A 661 17.43 -24.06 -8.48
N GLY A 662 16.50 -24.71 -7.78
CA GLY A 662 15.45 -24.03 -7.01
C GLY A 662 15.98 -23.25 -5.80
N HIS A 663 16.91 -23.81 -5.04
CA HIS A 663 17.57 -23.08 -3.95
C HIS A 663 18.50 -21.97 -4.45
N GLU A 664 19.13 -22.15 -5.61
CA GLU A 664 19.86 -21.08 -6.29
C GLU A 664 18.90 -19.94 -6.67
N ALA A 665 17.80 -20.24 -7.38
CA ALA A 665 16.77 -19.25 -7.73
C ALA A 665 16.15 -18.55 -6.51
N TRP A 666 16.00 -19.25 -5.39
CA TRP A 666 15.55 -18.68 -4.12
C TRP A 666 16.58 -17.70 -3.55
N ALA A 667 17.87 -18.06 -3.51
CA ALA A 667 18.94 -17.16 -3.09
C ALA A 667 18.97 -15.89 -3.98
N GLN A 668 18.82 -16.05 -5.29
CA GLN A 668 18.73 -14.95 -6.26
C GLN A 668 17.51 -14.04 -6.01
N SER A 669 16.35 -14.63 -5.70
CA SER A 669 15.13 -13.88 -5.36
C SER A 669 15.27 -13.07 -4.08
N LEU A 670 16.01 -13.59 -3.08
CA LEU A 670 16.31 -12.86 -1.84
C LEU A 670 17.28 -11.69 -2.07
N ILE A 671 18.27 -11.84 -2.96
CA ILE A 671 19.15 -10.74 -3.38
C ILE A 671 18.32 -9.63 -4.04
N ALA A 672 17.48 -9.96 -5.02
CA ALA A 672 16.62 -9.00 -5.70
C ALA A 672 15.62 -8.32 -4.73
N TRP A 673 14.91 -9.11 -3.92
CA TRP A 673 13.98 -8.61 -2.89
C TRP A 673 14.65 -7.64 -1.91
N SER A 674 15.91 -7.90 -1.51
CA SER A 674 16.62 -7.05 -0.56
C SER A 674 16.87 -5.61 -1.05
N GLN A 675 16.72 -5.35 -2.35
CA GLN A 675 16.80 -4.01 -2.94
C GLN A 675 15.53 -3.17 -2.71
N THR A 676 14.38 -3.78 -2.36
CA THR A 676 13.07 -3.09 -2.17
C THR A 676 13.06 -2.18 -0.93
N LYS A 677 12.21 -1.13 -0.89
CA LYS A 677 12.11 -0.31 0.34
C LYS A 677 11.64 -1.12 1.54
N GLU A 678 10.82 -2.15 1.38
CA GLU A 678 10.44 -3.08 2.45
C GLU A 678 11.66 -3.66 3.18
N ALA A 679 12.69 -4.07 2.43
CA ALA A 679 13.94 -4.57 2.98
C ALA A 679 14.87 -3.45 3.49
N GLN A 680 14.72 -2.22 2.99
CA GLN A 680 15.50 -1.05 3.43
C GLN A 680 15.02 -0.43 4.76
N VAL A 681 13.85 -0.79 5.30
CA VAL A 681 13.41 -0.33 6.63
C VAL A 681 14.19 -1.07 7.72
N VAL A 682 15.48 -0.76 7.88
CA VAL A 682 16.34 -1.35 8.90
C VAL A 682 15.97 -0.78 10.26
N ASN A 683 15.14 -1.49 11.02
CA ASN A 683 14.95 -1.19 12.43
C ASN A 683 16.22 -1.62 13.18
N THR A 684 16.97 -0.65 13.68
CA THR A 684 18.29 -0.88 14.29
C THR A 684 18.22 -1.24 15.77
N THR A 685 17.02 -1.39 16.34
CA THR A 685 16.82 -1.56 17.80
C THR A 685 15.99 -2.79 18.14
N MET A 686 16.21 -3.35 19.33
CA MET A 686 15.37 -4.38 19.94
C MET A 686 14.44 -3.73 20.98
N PRO A 687 13.16 -4.14 21.11
CA PRO A 687 12.26 -3.58 22.12
C PRO A 687 12.73 -3.86 23.56
N ASP A 688 12.55 -2.89 24.45
CA ASP A 688 12.97 -2.99 25.85
C ASP A 688 12.22 -4.10 26.63
N GLU A 689 12.98 -5.05 27.17
CA GLU A 689 12.47 -6.09 28.06
C GLU A 689 12.03 -5.49 29.41
N GLY A 690 10.76 -5.08 29.46
CA GLY A 690 10.11 -4.51 30.65
C GLY A 690 9.00 -3.50 30.33
N GLY A 691 8.95 -2.98 29.10
CA GLY A 691 7.99 -1.93 28.71
C GLY A 691 6.55 -2.41 28.46
N GLY A 692 6.34 -3.71 28.20
CA GLY A 692 5.12 -4.27 27.57
C GLY A 692 3.77 -4.05 28.27
N LEU A 693 3.74 -3.57 29.52
CA LEU A 693 2.52 -3.19 30.24
C LEU A 693 2.43 -1.68 30.56
N ARG A 694 3.48 -0.90 30.27
CA ARG A 694 3.53 0.56 30.55
C ARG A 694 3.54 1.42 29.30
N SER A 695 4.13 0.98 28.18
CA SER A 695 4.00 1.68 26.90
C SER A 695 2.58 1.57 26.33
N ALA A 696 1.93 0.41 26.48
CA ALA A 696 0.49 0.25 26.16
C ALA A 696 -0.42 1.11 27.06
N ALA A 697 -0.05 1.32 28.33
CA ALA A 697 -0.80 2.15 29.27
C ALA A 697 -0.60 3.66 29.04
N ALA A 698 0.53 4.09 28.46
CA ALA A 698 0.81 5.49 28.15
C ALA A 698 -0.11 6.05 27.03
N GLY A 699 -0.62 5.20 26.14
CA GLY A 699 -1.66 5.55 25.17
C GLY A 699 -3.09 5.48 25.70
N GLY A 700 -3.33 4.86 26.87
CA GLY A 700 -4.66 4.40 27.30
C GLY A 700 -5.44 5.31 28.26
N LEU A 701 -4.81 6.30 28.90
CA LEU A 701 -5.41 7.00 30.06
C LEU A 701 -5.68 8.50 29.86
N LYS A 702 -6.22 8.88 28.69
CA LYS A 702 -6.69 10.25 28.42
C LYS A 702 -8.08 10.37 27.76
N ARG A 703 -8.97 9.38 27.97
CA ARG A 703 -10.40 9.47 27.56
C ARG A 703 -11.35 8.83 28.59
N LEU A 704 -11.70 9.59 29.63
CA LEU A 704 -12.94 9.40 30.39
C LEU A 704 -13.72 10.71 30.36
N GLY A 705 -14.99 10.67 29.91
CA GLY A 705 -15.83 11.86 29.75
C GLY A 705 -16.24 12.20 28.31
N ARG A 706 -16.67 11.22 27.50
CA ARG A 706 -17.54 11.48 26.35
C ARG A 706 -18.87 10.75 26.55
N ALA A 707 -19.97 11.49 26.61
CA ALA A 707 -21.29 10.94 26.42
C ALA A 707 -21.42 10.57 24.93
N VAL A 708 -21.37 9.27 24.64
CA VAL A 708 -21.54 8.73 23.29
C VAL A 708 -23.04 8.57 23.05
N GLN A 709 -23.52 8.91 21.85
CA GLN A 709 -24.85 8.42 21.41
C GLN A 709 -24.84 6.88 21.41
N PRO A 710 -25.96 6.21 21.70
CA PRO A 710 -25.98 4.75 21.68
C PRO A 710 -25.52 4.21 20.31
N PRO A 711 -24.83 3.05 20.30
CA PRO A 711 -24.53 2.30 19.07
C PRO A 711 -25.77 2.15 18.19
N GLN A 712 -25.59 2.23 16.88
CA GLN A 712 -26.63 1.84 15.93
C GLN A 712 -26.29 0.49 15.31
N ASP A 713 -27.31 -0.37 15.22
CA ASP A 713 -27.23 -1.65 14.53
C ASP A 713 -27.39 -1.45 13.02
N HIS A 714 -26.45 -2.01 12.26
CA HIS A 714 -26.50 -2.05 10.80
C HIS A 714 -26.63 -3.50 10.35
N SER A 715 -27.64 -3.83 9.55
CA SER A 715 -27.85 -5.18 9.03
C SER A 715 -27.27 -5.31 7.62
N LEU A 716 -26.42 -6.32 7.40
CA LEU A 716 -25.82 -6.62 6.09
C LEU A 716 -26.08 -8.08 5.70
N SER A 717 -26.45 -8.28 4.44
CA SER A 717 -26.65 -9.60 3.85
C SER A 717 -25.65 -9.80 2.72
N ALA A 718 -24.96 -10.94 2.71
CA ALA A 718 -23.93 -11.28 1.75
C ALA A 718 -24.06 -12.74 1.29
N GLN A 719 -23.58 -13.03 0.08
CA GLN A 719 -23.43 -14.40 -0.40
C GLN A 719 -21.99 -14.59 -0.86
N LEU A 720 -21.25 -15.53 -0.25
CA LEU A 720 -19.87 -15.77 -0.65
C LEU A 720 -19.83 -16.35 -2.07
N GLN A 721 -18.91 -15.84 -2.90
CA GLN A 721 -18.64 -16.35 -4.23
C GLN A 721 -17.12 -16.49 -4.44
N PRO A 722 -16.64 -17.46 -5.23
CA PRO A 722 -15.25 -17.48 -5.65
C PRO A 722 -14.85 -16.17 -6.32
N LEU A 723 -13.56 -15.84 -6.28
CA LEU A 723 -13.05 -14.71 -7.07
C LEU A 723 -13.31 -14.98 -8.57
N ALA A 724 -13.65 -13.93 -9.31
CA ALA A 724 -13.67 -13.98 -10.76
C ALA A 724 -12.25 -14.20 -11.31
N ALA A 725 -12.14 -14.58 -12.58
CA ALA A 725 -10.85 -14.88 -13.23
C ALA A 725 -9.88 -13.68 -13.29
N ASP A 726 -10.36 -12.45 -13.07
CA ASP A 726 -9.55 -11.23 -12.93
C ASP A 726 -9.08 -10.96 -11.48
N GLY A 727 -9.41 -11.85 -10.54
CA GLY A 727 -9.12 -11.75 -9.11
C GLY A 727 -10.12 -10.90 -8.33
N SER A 728 -11.20 -10.39 -8.94
CA SER A 728 -12.19 -9.56 -8.25
C SER A 728 -13.17 -10.38 -7.41
N ALA A 729 -13.53 -9.83 -6.24
CA ALA A 729 -14.55 -10.39 -5.35
C ALA A 729 -15.93 -9.80 -5.65
N SER A 730 -16.98 -10.57 -5.41
CA SER A 730 -18.37 -10.08 -5.47
C SER A 730 -18.58 -8.98 -4.44
N ARG A 731 -19.24 -7.87 -4.81
CA ARG A 731 -19.26 -6.63 -4.02
C ARG A 731 -20.67 -6.04 -3.90
N GLN A 732 -21.00 -5.55 -2.71
CA GLN A 732 -22.22 -4.77 -2.48
C GLN A 732 -22.17 -3.43 -3.22
N ALA A 733 -23.22 -3.11 -3.99
CA ALA A 733 -23.27 -1.90 -4.81
C ALA A 733 -23.37 -0.58 -4.02
N THR A 734 -23.83 -0.63 -2.76
CA THR A 734 -24.04 0.54 -1.90
C THR A 734 -23.05 0.57 -0.74
N THR A 735 -22.52 1.77 -0.44
CA THR A 735 -21.63 1.99 0.71
C THR A 735 -22.41 2.06 2.01
N THR A 736 -22.08 1.17 2.96
CA THR A 736 -22.65 1.15 4.30
C THR A 736 -21.98 2.20 5.17
N THR A 737 -22.75 3.14 5.73
CA THR A 737 -22.20 4.22 6.57
C THR A 737 -22.34 3.88 8.05
N VAL A 738 -21.23 3.87 8.79
CA VAL A 738 -21.16 3.44 10.19
C VAL A 738 -20.32 4.41 11.04
N ARG A 739 -20.23 4.18 12.35
CA ARG A 739 -19.34 4.89 13.27
C ARG A 739 -18.58 3.88 14.14
N ASN A 740 -17.43 4.28 14.66
CA ASN A 740 -16.71 3.49 15.66
C ASN A 740 -17.58 3.27 16.91
N GLY A 741 -17.76 2.02 17.30
CA GLY A 741 -18.67 1.59 18.35
C GLY A 741 -20.09 1.21 17.87
N ASP A 742 -20.44 1.38 16.59
CA ASP A 742 -21.67 0.80 16.01
C ASP A 742 -21.52 -0.74 15.85
N THR A 743 -22.64 -1.43 15.67
CA THR A 743 -22.71 -2.89 15.60
C THR A 743 -23.14 -3.36 14.20
N LEU A 744 -22.37 -4.26 13.60
CA LEU A 744 -22.67 -4.90 12.32
C LEU A 744 -23.34 -6.26 12.57
N THR A 745 -24.63 -6.36 12.29
CA THR A 745 -25.34 -7.66 12.25
C THR A 745 -25.23 -8.22 10.84
N LEU A 746 -24.46 -9.30 10.69
CA LEU A 746 -24.16 -9.92 9.41
C LEU A 746 -25.01 -11.17 9.20
N THR A 747 -25.46 -11.37 7.98
CA THR A 747 -26.07 -12.62 7.48
C THR A 747 -25.35 -13.02 6.20
N ILE A 748 -24.50 -14.05 6.27
CA ILE A 748 -23.78 -14.59 5.12
C ILE A 748 -24.39 -15.94 4.73
N THR A 749 -24.72 -16.12 3.45
CA THR A 749 -25.22 -17.36 2.86
C THR A 749 -24.25 -17.96 1.85
N GLY A 750 -24.44 -19.22 1.47
CA GLY A 750 -23.52 -19.91 0.56
C GLY A 750 -22.22 -20.34 1.24
N VAL A 751 -22.20 -20.44 2.57
CA VAL A 751 -21.03 -20.81 3.37
C VAL A 751 -21.05 -22.32 3.63
N ASN A 752 -19.89 -22.98 3.69
CA ASN A 752 -19.82 -24.39 4.05
C ASN A 752 -20.34 -24.62 5.49
N PRO A 753 -21.35 -25.48 5.73
CA PRO A 753 -21.88 -25.74 7.06
C PRO A 753 -20.80 -26.09 8.10
N GLY A 754 -20.86 -25.46 9.28
CA GLY A 754 -19.89 -25.62 10.35
C GLY A 754 -18.52 -24.94 10.15
N SER A 755 -18.25 -24.33 8.99
CA SER A 755 -17.04 -23.54 8.75
C SER A 755 -17.17 -22.10 9.29
N THR A 756 -16.05 -21.38 9.37
CA THR A 756 -16.01 -19.98 9.80
C THR A 756 -15.85 -19.00 8.63
N VAL A 757 -16.65 -17.94 8.63
CA VAL A 757 -16.39 -16.72 7.85
C VAL A 757 -15.57 -15.77 8.72
N THR A 758 -14.43 -15.31 8.22
CA THR A 758 -13.64 -14.24 8.82
C THR A 758 -14.10 -12.90 8.28
N VAL A 759 -14.20 -11.90 9.16
CA VAL A 759 -14.66 -10.55 8.82
C VAL A 759 -13.53 -9.57 9.08
N THR A 760 -13.01 -8.95 8.03
CA THR A 760 -11.79 -8.13 8.07
C THR A 760 -12.00 -6.78 7.40
N VAL A 761 -11.49 -5.69 7.98
CA VAL A 761 -11.46 -4.35 7.36
C VAL A 761 -10.13 -4.15 6.63
N HIS A 762 -10.19 -4.00 5.31
CA HIS A 762 -9.03 -4.01 4.40
C HIS A 762 -8.40 -2.61 4.16
N SER A 763 -8.53 -1.66 5.09
CA SER A 763 -7.70 -0.44 5.10
C SER A 763 -6.38 -0.66 5.83
N ASP A 764 -6.45 -1.29 7.01
CA ASP A 764 -5.30 -1.55 7.89
C ASP A 764 -5.11 -3.06 8.19
N ILE A 765 -5.94 -3.90 7.55
CA ILE A 765 -6.11 -5.34 7.78
C ILE A 765 -6.38 -5.63 9.27
N GLN A 766 -7.61 -5.32 9.69
CA GLN A 766 -8.11 -5.56 11.05
C GLN A 766 -9.25 -6.57 11.04
N THR A 767 -9.08 -7.72 11.68
CA THR A 767 -10.16 -8.71 11.87
C THR A 767 -11.12 -8.24 12.96
N LEU A 768 -12.41 -8.07 12.61
CA LEU A 768 -13.48 -7.70 13.54
C LEU A 768 -14.04 -8.91 14.30
N GLY A 769 -13.90 -10.11 13.72
CA GLY A 769 -14.32 -11.37 14.32
C GLY A 769 -14.52 -12.48 13.30
N THR A 770 -15.01 -13.61 13.77
CA THR A 770 -15.39 -14.76 12.96
C THR A 770 -16.83 -15.16 13.25
N LEU A 771 -17.53 -15.69 12.24
CA LEU A 771 -18.90 -16.17 12.32
C LEU A 771 -18.98 -17.62 11.83
N THR A 772 -19.53 -18.52 12.64
CA THR A 772 -19.69 -19.93 12.25
C THR A 772 -20.98 -20.12 11.46
N ALA A 773 -20.91 -20.90 10.37
CA ALA A 773 -22.07 -21.27 9.58
C ALA A 773 -22.90 -22.36 10.27
N ASP A 774 -24.23 -22.18 10.26
CA ASP A 774 -25.18 -23.19 10.73
C ASP A 774 -25.26 -24.42 9.79
N ALA A 775 -26.12 -25.37 10.14
CA ALA A 775 -26.33 -26.58 9.34
C ALA A 775 -26.90 -26.32 7.92
N ASN A 776 -27.39 -25.10 7.64
CA ASN A 776 -27.94 -24.69 6.35
C ASN A 776 -26.95 -23.81 5.54
N GLY A 777 -25.69 -23.72 5.96
CA GLY A 777 -24.67 -22.90 5.28
C GLY A 777 -24.84 -21.40 5.48
N LYS A 778 -25.56 -21.00 6.55
CA LYS A 778 -25.79 -19.60 6.90
C LYS A 778 -24.96 -19.22 8.13
N ALA A 779 -23.99 -18.34 7.95
CA ALA A 779 -23.29 -17.70 9.07
C ALA A 779 -24.04 -16.43 9.47
N SER A 780 -24.29 -16.21 10.76
CA SER A 780 -24.96 -14.99 11.24
C SER A 780 -24.53 -14.62 12.65
N GLY A 781 -24.38 -13.32 12.88
CA GLY A 781 -24.02 -12.78 14.20
C GLY A 781 -23.71 -11.29 14.14
N THR A 782 -23.54 -10.71 15.32
CA THR A 782 -23.29 -9.27 15.49
C THR A 782 -21.85 -9.03 15.92
N LEU A 783 -21.11 -8.23 15.14
CA LEU A 783 -19.74 -7.82 15.42
C LEU A 783 -19.70 -6.32 15.73
N ALA A 784 -19.03 -5.94 16.81
CA ALA A 784 -18.83 -4.52 17.13
C ALA A 784 -17.70 -3.93 16.28
N LEU A 785 -17.94 -2.75 15.69
CA LEU A 785 -16.87 -1.96 15.08
C LEU A 785 -16.01 -1.39 16.19
N THR A 786 -14.76 -1.82 16.25
CA THR A 786 -13.79 -1.42 17.27
C THR A 786 -13.50 0.09 17.20
N ALA A 787 -13.08 0.66 18.33
CA ALA A 787 -13.05 2.12 18.51
C ALA A 787 -11.92 2.85 17.74
N ASP A 788 -11.14 2.10 16.96
CA ASP A 788 -9.82 2.42 16.40
C ASP A 788 -9.77 2.46 14.86
N ILE A 789 -10.81 2.00 14.15
CA ILE A 789 -10.88 2.11 12.68
C ILE A 789 -10.83 3.61 12.29
N PRO A 790 -9.93 4.06 11.41
CA PRO A 790 -9.87 5.48 11.01
C PRO A 790 -11.19 5.97 10.39
N SER A 791 -11.50 7.26 10.45
CA SER A 791 -12.67 7.80 9.73
C SER A 791 -12.37 7.92 8.24
N GLY A 792 -13.11 7.22 7.39
CA GLY A 792 -12.86 7.19 5.95
C GLY A 792 -13.72 6.20 5.19
N ASN A 793 -13.31 5.86 3.97
CA ASN A 793 -13.87 4.75 3.22
C ASN A 793 -12.95 3.53 3.38
N HIS A 794 -13.55 2.37 3.62
CA HIS A 794 -12.89 1.10 3.86
C HIS A 794 -13.61 0.02 3.05
N THR A 795 -12.99 -1.15 2.91
CA THR A 795 -13.67 -2.35 2.42
C THR A 795 -13.76 -3.32 3.58
N LEU A 796 -14.99 -3.70 3.95
CA LEU A 796 -15.22 -4.85 4.81
C LEU A 796 -15.22 -6.09 3.92
N VAL A 797 -14.32 -7.04 4.18
CA VAL A 797 -14.20 -8.29 3.44
C VAL A 797 -14.70 -9.43 4.31
N LEU A 798 -15.64 -10.17 3.76
CA LEU A 798 -16.19 -11.41 4.30
C LEU A 798 -15.50 -12.53 3.53
N GLU A 799 -14.64 -13.30 4.18
CA GLU A 799 -13.87 -14.39 3.55
C GLU A 799 -14.13 -15.71 4.27
N GLY A 800 -14.42 -16.76 3.52
CA GLY A 800 -14.75 -18.07 4.06
C GLY A 800 -14.90 -19.12 2.97
N LEU A 801 -15.18 -20.35 3.37
CA LEU A 801 -15.36 -21.45 2.42
C LEU A 801 -16.82 -21.51 1.98
N ASN A 802 -17.06 -21.63 0.67
CA ASN A 802 -18.41 -21.72 0.12
C ASN A 802 -19.02 -23.13 0.18
N GLU A 803 -20.23 -23.28 -0.37
CA GLU A 803 -20.91 -24.56 -0.63
C GLU A 803 -20.17 -25.53 -1.59
N GLU A 804 -18.96 -25.20 -2.05
CA GLU A 804 -18.01 -26.06 -2.78
C GLU A 804 -16.68 -26.31 -2.02
N ALA A 805 -16.52 -25.75 -0.81
CA ALA A 805 -15.29 -25.73 -0.01
C ALA A 805 -14.10 -25.03 -0.69
N GLN A 806 -14.43 -24.03 -1.52
CA GLN A 806 -13.50 -23.11 -2.16
C GLN A 806 -13.50 -21.79 -1.39
N MET A 807 -12.32 -21.21 -1.17
CA MET A 807 -12.18 -19.86 -0.62
C MET A 807 -12.93 -18.86 -1.47
N SER A 808 -13.88 -18.19 -0.83
CA SER A 808 -14.87 -17.31 -1.44
C SER A 808 -15.02 -16.04 -0.62
N TYR A 809 -15.33 -14.95 -1.32
CA TYR A 809 -15.20 -13.60 -0.81
C TYR A 809 -16.46 -12.80 -1.11
N TYR A 810 -16.77 -11.87 -0.22
CA TYR A 810 -17.75 -10.82 -0.48
C TYR A 810 -17.30 -9.49 0.13
N GLU A 811 -17.30 -8.43 -0.67
CA GLU A 811 -16.88 -7.10 -0.25
C GLU A 811 -18.08 -6.19 0.03
N VAL A 812 -18.07 -5.55 1.19
CA VAL A 812 -19.00 -4.46 1.53
C VAL A 812 -18.20 -3.15 1.61
N PRO A 813 -18.47 -2.17 0.73
CA PRO A 813 -17.90 -0.84 0.89
C PRO A 813 -18.44 -0.21 2.18
N LEU A 814 -17.55 0.28 3.03
CA LEU A 814 -17.85 0.81 4.36
C LEU A 814 -17.38 2.27 4.44
N SER A 815 -18.16 3.15 5.09
CA SER A 815 -17.77 4.54 5.33
C SER A 815 -17.91 4.87 6.82
N VAL A 816 -16.78 5.04 7.50
CA VAL A 816 -16.69 5.29 8.94
C VAL A 816 -16.71 6.79 9.20
N ARG A 817 -17.76 7.28 9.86
CA ARG A 817 -17.91 8.69 10.26
C ARG A 817 -17.40 8.94 11.67
N GLU A 818 -16.80 10.11 11.89
CA GLU A 818 -16.47 10.56 13.24
C GLU A 818 -17.73 10.74 14.12
N THR A 819 -17.60 10.43 15.41
CA THR A 819 -18.57 10.82 16.42
C THR A 819 -18.45 12.33 16.72
N SER A 820 -19.38 13.12 16.16
CA SER A 820 -19.40 14.59 16.14
C SER A 820 -19.42 15.24 17.53
N GLY A 821 -18.28 15.35 18.21
CA GLY A 821 -18.18 15.91 19.56
C GLY A 821 -18.48 17.42 19.67
N ARG A 822 -18.60 18.16 18.55
CA ARG A 822 -18.73 19.64 18.53
C ARG A 822 -19.96 20.17 19.28
N LEU A 823 -21.09 19.48 19.26
CA LEU A 823 -22.30 19.92 20.01
C LEU A 823 -22.15 19.78 21.53
N VAL A 824 -21.34 18.81 21.99
CA VAL A 824 -21.11 18.58 23.44
C VAL A 824 -20.24 19.68 24.04
N PHE A 825 -19.24 20.19 23.33
CA PHE A 825 -18.40 21.29 23.82
C PHE A 825 -19.19 22.58 24.06
N LEU A 826 -20.24 22.84 23.28
CA LEU A 826 -21.11 24.00 23.47
C LEU A 826 -21.97 23.85 24.74
N ALA A 827 -22.55 22.68 24.96
CA ALA A 827 -23.29 22.38 26.19
C ALA A 827 -22.39 22.35 27.45
N TYR A 828 -21.16 21.81 27.34
CA TYR A 828 -20.21 21.73 28.45
C TYR A 828 -19.59 23.10 28.77
N GLY A 829 -19.38 23.97 27.77
CA GLY A 829 -18.99 25.37 27.99
C GLY A 829 -20.06 26.15 28.76
N ILE A 830 -21.34 25.98 28.40
CA ILE A 830 -22.47 26.57 29.13
C ILE A 830 -22.55 26.01 30.57
N ALA A 831 -22.39 24.69 30.76
CA ALA A 831 -22.40 24.08 32.08
C ALA A 831 -21.22 24.55 32.96
N LEU A 832 -20.01 24.66 32.41
CA LEU A 832 -18.84 25.19 33.13
C LEU A 832 -19.01 26.68 33.48
N LEU A 833 -19.61 27.48 32.60
CA LEU A 833 -19.93 28.89 32.90
C LEU A 833 -20.96 29.00 34.03
N LEU A 834 -21.98 28.13 34.08
CA LEU A 834 -22.95 28.08 35.16
C LEU A 834 -22.33 27.62 36.49
N ILE A 835 -21.44 26.62 36.47
CA ILE A 835 -20.71 26.16 37.65
C ILE A 835 -19.72 27.23 38.15
N ALA A 836 -19.00 27.91 37.26
CA ALA A 836 -18.12 29.01 37.60
C ALA A 836 -18.89 30.21 38.20
N GLY A 837 -20.04 30.58 37.63
CA GLY A 837 -20.94 31.59 38.19
C GLY A 837 -21.49 31.22 39.57
N GLY A 838 -21.84 29.94 39.76
CA GLY A 838 -22.25 29.39 41.07
C GLY A 838 -21.13 29.42 42.10
N ALA A 839 -19.91 29.04 41.72
CA ALA A 839 -18.74 29.10 42.59
C ALA A 839 -18.36 30.54 42.96
N MET A 840 -18.40 31.47 42.00
CA MET A 840 -18.09 32.89 42.24
C MET A 840 -19.09 33.53 43.22
N THR A 841 -20.37 33.20 43.11
CA THR A 841 -21.41 33.66 44.07
C THR A 841 -21.28 32.99 45.45
N LEU A 842 -20.82 31.74 45.54
CA LEU A 842 -20.50 31.09 46.81
C LEU A 842 -19.26 31.72 47.50
N VAL A 843 -18.20 32.05 46.74
CA VAL A 843 -16.98 32.68 47.27
C VAL A 843 -17.24 34.12 47.73
N LEU A 844 -18.06 34.88 46.99
CA LEU A 844 -18.45 36.24 47.39
C LEU A 844 -19.36 36.24 48.62
N SER A 845 -20.28 35.26 48.75
CA SER A 845 -21.14 35.16 49.94
C SER A 845 -20.42 34.62 51.18
N THR A 846 -19.43 33.74 51.04
CA THR A 846 -18.58 33.28 52.16
C THR A 846 -17.61 34.36 52.65
N ARG A 847 -16.97 35.14 51.76
CA ARG A 847 -16.20 36.34 52.17
C ARG A 847 -17.07 37.35 52.94
N ARG A 848 -18.33 37.55 52.55
CA ARG A 848 -19.26 38.44 53.26
C ARG A 848 -19.66 37.93 54.64
N ARG A 849 -19.69 36.60 54.86
CA ARG A 849 -19.94 35.99 56.18
C ARG A 849 -18.72 36.06 57.11
N HIS A 850 -17.50 35.86 56.60
CA HIS A 850 -16.30 35.94 57.43
C HIS A 850 -16.04 37.35 57.99
N HIS A 851 -16.34 38.42 57.25
CA HIS A 851 -16.24 39.79 57.77
C HIS A 851 -17.27 40.13 58.86
N LEU A 852 -18.35 39.36 59.01
CA LEU A 852 -19.35 39.56 60.08
C LEU A 852 -19.09 38.68 61.31
N ALA A 853 -18.33 37.59 61.18
CA ALA A 853 -18.02 36.68 62.29
C ALA A 853 -16.82 37.13 63.16
N SER A 854 -15.93 37.97 62.63
CA SER A 854 -14.72 38.43 63.33
C SER A 854 -14.93 39.62 64.28
N ALA A 855 -16.17 40.10 64.44
CA ALA A 855 -16.48 41.33 65.20
C ALA A 855 -17.07 41.08 66.60
N ALA A 856 -17.13 39.83 67.08
CA ALA A 856 -17.91 39.47 68.27
C ALA A 856 -17.24 38.43 69.20
N SER A 857 -15.98 38.65 69.60
CA SER A 857 -15.42 38.07 70.84
C SER A 857 -14.03 38.61 71.20
N ALA A 858 -13.96 39.49 72.20
CA ALA A 858 -12.92 39.59 73.26
C ALA A 858 -12.86 41.04 73.81
N SER A 859 -13.45 41.25 74.98
CA SER A 859 -13.40 42.49 75.75
C SER A 859 -12.28 42.47 76.81
N SER A 860 -12.03 43.63 77.42
CA SER A 860 -11.23 43.89 78.64
C SER A 860 -9.69 43.91 78.55
N THR A 861 -9.18 45.15 78.44
CA THR A 861 -7.94 45.69 79.04
C THR A 861 -8.09 45.87 80.57
N PRO A 862 -7.11 46.42 81.36
CA PRO A 862 -5.74 46.92 81.02
C PRO A 862 -4.59 46.44 81.96
N SER A 863 -3.33 46.73 81.61
CA SER A 863 -2.46 47.71 82.35
C SER A 863 -0.96 47.71 81.96
N THR A 864 -0.49 48.87 81.50
CA THR A 864 0.80 49.56 81.79
C THR A 864 2.15 48.81 81.83
N SER A 865 3.08 49.17 80.93
CA SER A 865 4.29 50.03 81.19
C SER A 865 5.18 50.08 79.91
N VAL A 866 5.45 51.24 79.29
CA VAL A 866 6.64 52.12 79.51
C VAL A 866 7.99 51.40 79.27
N ALA A 867 8.97 51.87 78.46
CA ALA A 867 9.09 52.91 77.41
C ALA A 867 10.54 52.85 76.79
N VAL A 868 10.77 53.44 75.60
CA VAL A 868 11.98 54.27 75.20
C VAL A 868 13.39 53.62 75.27
N ASP A 869 14.36 53.81 74.36
CA ASP A 869 14.45 54.41 73.01
C ASP A 869 15.81 54.06 72.33
N VAL A 870 15.88 54.17 70.99
CA VAL A 870 16.97 54.70 70.11
C VAL A 870 18.46 54.29 70.30
N VAL A 871 19.16 54.01 69.19
CA VAL A 871 20.44 54.63 68.69
C VAL A 871 21.07 53.75 67.57
N ASP A 872 21.58 54.43 66.53
CA ASP A 872 22.26 53.97 65.29
C ASP A 872 23.69 54.64 65.25
N PRO A 873 24.58 54.61 64.23
CA PRO A 873 25.07 53.60 63.25
C PRO A 873 26.64 53.45 63.27
N GLU A 874 27.24 52.84 62.21
CA GLU A 874 28.53 53.17 61.49
C GLU A 874 29.64 52.08 61.26
N GLY A 875 30.29 52.14 60.07
CA GLY A 875 31.59 51.53 59.68
C GLY A 875 31.55 50.39 58.62
N ALA A 876 31.82 50.58 57.31
CA ALA A 876 33.10 50.82 56.57
C ALA A 876 33.98 49.53 56.35
N ASP A 877 34.65 49.21 55.22
CA ASP A 877 34.78 49.76 53.83
C ASP A 877 35.61 48.75 52.91
N VAL A 878 35.79 49.03 51.59
CA VAL A 878 36.89 48.63 50.64
C VAL A 878 36.78 47.41 49.66
N THR A 879 36.54 47.74 48.35
CA THR A 879 37.06 47.24 47.01
C THR A 879 37.21 45.73 46.64
N SER A 880 37.35 45.27 45.37
CA SER A 880 37.68 45.89 44.04
C SER A 880 37.06 45.19 42.79
N GLU A 881 37.23 45.80 41.60
CA GLU A 881 36.69 45.44 40.27
C GLU A 881 37.41 44.30 39.50
N GLY A 882 36.84 43.87 38.35
CA GLY A 882 37.51 43.11 37.28
C GLY A 882 36.57 42.62 36.16
N ASP A 883 36.53 43.33 35.02
CA ASP A 883 35.61 43.12 33.88
C ASP A 883 36.33 42.66 32.58
N ALA A 884 35.56 42.12 31.62
CA ALA A 884 35.83 42.08 30.15
C ALA A 884 37.00 41.16 29.62
N ASP A 885 37.09 40.72 28.34
CA ASP A 885 36.17 40.77 27.19
C ASP A 885 36.54 39.79 26.02
N THR A 886 35.64 39.68 25.03
CA THR A 886 35.76 39.35 23.56
C THR A 886 36.62 38.23 22.91
N GLU A 887 35.90 37.39 22.14
CA GLU A 887 36.03 37.03 20.69
C GLU A 887 37.25 36.34 19.99
N ALA A 888 36.85 35.46 19.03
CA ALA A 888 37.24 35.41 17.60
C ALA A 888 38.29 34.40 17.01
N ILE A 889 37.75 33.57 16.10
CA ILE A 889 38.25 33.20 14.74
C ILE A 889 39.25 32.04 14.54
N SER A 890 38.89 31.19 13.55
CA SER A 890 39.66 30.11 12.87
C SER A 890 39.89 28.82 13.68
N SER A 891 39.78 27.62 13.10
CA SER A 891 39.77 27.21 11.67
C SER A 891 38.75 26.11 11.36
#